data_AF-A0AAV5BTC3-F1
#
_entry.id   AF-A0AAV5BTC3-F1
#
_cell.length_a   1.000
_cell.length_b   1.000
_cell.length_c   1.000
_cell.angle_alpha   90.00
_cell.angle_beta   90.00
_cell.angle_gamma   90.00
#
_symmetry.space_group_name_H-M   'P 1'
#
loop_
_entity.id
_entity.type
_entity.pdbx_description
1 polymer ?
#
loop_
_entity_poly.entity_id
_entity_poly.type
_entity_poly.pdbx_seq_one_letter_code
_entity_poly.pdbx_strand_id
1 'polypeptide(L)'
;MATAASLSSPLHARLLPVLPNPSPCLNPAVRAFHTSGARRSPPRRHRRFAKPPSRNGSSPETGWCPVPPEQQPVNEYEALAASLPFSWAAGDLRLYCSRLAATGAAVAIFVGLPVAAFGGRGSDGLHLALGATGSGILAVTLAVVRMYLGWAYIGNRLLSATVEYEETGWYDGQVRSEISGRLARLGSDRAVDAGGGRLGMAGRRGAMRPSSMRAALARSPATSFLLSAAVAALVVGGLYFWVVVASFRLPDSGAVGCRPDGEGSWAIGVFYGKSPLELRAIELEGKSNGNSSAWPVANPVLTCATSTEAGFPSNFVADPFLYVEGDTLFLFFETKTTTSQQGDIGVARSKDEGATWEFLGIALDEAWHLSYPFVFKYENEIYMMPEANKKKELRLYRATRFPLEWTLEKVLVNKPLIDASLVQFEGNWWLFASDFTRYGVEKNAELEIWHIREIVVVWNKGNPPSSDAFDSTVPVRIRVEEINSLNNRFRVDPLIKTRAVLELDDDIMMTCTDLEKGFRVWREHPERMVGFYPRMIDGSPLQYRNERYARGKKGYNLILTGAAFMDSEFAFKKYWSEKAREGRDYVHKHFNCEDLLMNFLYANASADSSRTVEYVHPAWAIDTSKLSSVAISRDTQKHYDIRTDCLAKFPQYMVPSLTSGNLACGKMAGTNSWTRMKIFC
;
A
#
# COMPACT_ATOMS: atom_id res chain seq x y z
N MET A 1 42.46 42.82 35.15
CA MET A 1 43.40 41.70 34.90
C MET A 1 42.59 40.68 34.12
N ALA A 2 42.74 40.44 32.81
CA ALA A 2 43.95 40.33 31.97
C ALA A 2 44.80 39.09 32.37
N THR A 3 45.21 38.16 31.50
CA THR A 3 45.18 38.04 30.00
C THR A 3 44.67 36.63 29.58
N ALA A 4 44.16 36.28 28.39
CA ALA A 4 44.31 36.73 26.99
C ALA A 4 45.49 36.12 26.20
N ALA A 5 45.28 35.92 24.88
CA ALA A 5 46.16 35.37 23.82
C ALA A 5 46.26 33.81 23.68
N SER A 6 46.61 33.22 22.52
CA SER A 6 46.00 33.24 21.15
C SER A 6 46.92 32.58 20.10
N LEU A 7 46.37 32.02 19.00
CA LEU A 7 47.05 31.67 17.72
C LEU A 7 48.10 30.52 17.79
N SER A 8 48.50 29.80 16.72
CA SER A 8 48.10 29.73 15.29
C SER A 8 48.55 28.40 14.64
N SER A 9 47.91 27.97 13.54
CA SER A 9 48.43 26.94 12.61
C SER A 9 49.57 27.46 11.72
N PRO A 10 50.37 26.58 11.06
CA PRO A 10 50.18 26.43 9.60
C PRO A 10 50.45 25.02 9.02
N LEU A 11 50.29 24.90 7.69
CA LEU A 11 50.34 23.65 6.89
C LEU A 11 51.76 23.13 6.57
N HIS A 12 51.90 21.82 6.30
CA HIS A 12 52.41 21.35 5.00
C HIS A 12 52.00 19.89 4.65
N ALA A 13 52.28 19.42 3.42
CA ALA A 13 51.58 18.30 2.77
C ALA A 13 52.46 17.41 1.84
N ARG A 14 52.17 16.09 1.80
CA ARG A 14 52.55 15.06 0.78
C ARG A 14 51.42 13.99 0.76
N LEU A 15 50.79 13.56 -0.34
CA LEU A 15 51.22 13.11 -1.69
C LEU A 15 52.01 11.78 -1.63
N LEU A 16 51.77 10.72 -2.44
CA LEU A 16 50.77 10.34 -3.49
C LEU A 16 50.87 8.78 -3.69
N PRO A 17 50.06 8.03 -4.50
CA PRO A 17 49.88 8.19 -5.95
C PRO A 17 48.47 7.85 -6.53
N VAL A 18 48.31 8.03 -7.85
CA VAL A 18 47.07 7.81 -8.64
C VAL A 18 47.41 7.16 -9.99
N LEU A 19 46.60 6.19 -10.45
CA LEU A 19 46.55 5.63 -11.83
C LEU A 19 45.13 5.04 -12.10
N PRO A 20 44.68 4.87 -13.36
CA PRO A 20 44.60 5.91 -14.41
C PRO A 20 43.27 5.89 -15.21
N ASN A 21 42.98 6.98 -15.94
CA ASN A 21 41.90 7.03 -16.94
C ASN A 21 42.26 6.28 -18.24
N PRO A 22 41.25 5.84 -19.02
CA PRO A 22 41.30 5.86 -20.47
C PRO A 22 40.34 6.91 -21.06
N SER A 23 40.78 7.62 -22.11
CA SER A 23 39.98 8.58 -22.89
C SER A 23 39.97 8.17 -24.39
N PRO A 24 39.53 8.98 -25.39
CA PRO A 24 38.48 8.52 -26.30
C PRO A 24 38.95 8.31 -27.77
N CYS A 25 38.06 7.82 -28.64
CA CYS A 25 37.66 8.47 -29.93
C CYS A 25 37.12 7.51 -31.02
N LEU A 26 36.21 8.07 -31.84
CA LEU A 26 35.98 7.85 -33.28
C LEU A 26 35.50 6.49 -33.85
N ASN A 27 34.53 6.61 -34.78
CA ASN A 27 34.19 5.60 -35.80
C ASN A 27 35.33 5.44 -36.82
N PRO A 28 35.41 4.28 -37.50
CA PRO A 28 35.34 4.34 -38.97
C PRO A 28 34.43 3.26 -39.59
N ALA A 29 34.25 3.33 -40.91
CA ALA A 29 33.39 2.45 -41.68
C ALA A 29 34.18 1.57 -42.69
N VAL A 30 33.61 0.41 -43.02
CA VAL A 30 33.72 -0.30 -44.31
C VAL A 30 35.13 -0.52 -44.91
N ARG A 31 35.61 -1.79 -44.85
CA ARG A 31 35.93 -2.58 -46.06
C ARG A 31 36.07 -4.08 -45.75
N ALA A 32 36.03 -4.89 -46.80
CA ALA A 32 36.03 -6.35 -46.74
C ALA A 32 37.42 -6.95 -47.03
N PHE A 33 37.62 -8.24 -46.71
CA PHE A 33 38.31 -9.18 -47.62
C PHE A 33 37.94 -10.65 -47.31
N HIS A 34 38.24 -11.54 -48.27
CA HIS A 34 38.09 -13.01 -48.24
C HIS A 34 39.15 -13.68 -47.32
N THR A 35 39.21 -14.97 -46.95
CA THR A 35 38.55 -16.27 -47.31
C THR A 35 38.77 -17.25 -46.10
N SER A 36 38.36 -18.53 -45.96
CA SER A 36 37.61 -19.57 -46.73
C SER A 36 37.07 -20.67 -45.76
N GLY A 37 36.47 -21.76 -46.27
CA GLY A 37 36.22 -23.04 -45.55
C GLY A 37 34.99 -23.03 -44.60
N ALA A 38 33.81 -23.58 -44.93
CA ALA A 38 33.46 -24.98 -45.19
C ALA A 38 33.80 -25.92 -43.99
N ARG A 39 32.90 -26.71 -43.39
CA ARG A 39 31.55 -27.26 -43.75
C ARG A 39 30.73 -27.40 -42.43
N ARG A 40 29.40 -27.58 -42.32
CA ARG A 40 28.21 -27.66 -43.22
C ARG A 40 26.93 -27.53 -42.35
N SER A 41 25.83 -26.91 -42.81
CA SER A 41 24.46 -27.09 -42.27
C SER A 41 23.39 -26.48 -43.22
N PRO A 42 22.21 -27.11 -43.45
CA PRO A 42 21.20 -26.62 -44.39
C PRO A 42 20.24 -25.55 -43.78
N PRO A 43 19.57 -24.72 -44.61
CA PRO A 43 19.05 -23.43 -44.16
C PRO A 43 17.55 -23.36 -43.80
N ARG A 44 17.20 -22.42 -42.91
CA ARG A 44 15.83 -21.90 -42.75
C ARG A 44 15.38 -21.18 -44.03
N ARG A 45 14.13 -21.40 -44.48
CA ARG A 45 13.48 -20.59 -45.53
C ARG A 45 12.63 -19.47 -44.92
N HIS A 46 13.05 -18.22 -45.08
CA HIS A 46 12.10 -17.10 -45.04
C HIS A 46 11.21 -17.15 -46.29
N ARG A 47 9.89 -16.94 -46.13
CA ARG A 47 8.99 -16.58 -47.24
C ARG A 47 8.81 -15.06 -47.29
N ARG A 48 8.64 -14.53 -48.50
CA ARG A 48 8.54 -13.09 -48.77
C ARG A 48 7.17 -12.54 -48.35
N PHE A 49 7.13 -11.27 -47.95
CA PHE A 49 5.91 -10.48 -47.95
C PHE A 49 5.30 -10.43 -49.35
N ALA A 50 3.97 -10.51 -49.44
CA ALA A 50 3.21 -10.20 -50.64
C ALA A 50 2.55 -8.83 -50.49
N LYS A 51 2.53 -8.02 -51.55
CA LYS A 51 1.70 -6.81 -51.61
C LYS A 51 0.23 -7.20 -51.82
N PRO A 52 -0.74 -6.46 -51.28
CA PRO A 52 -2.15 -6.64 -51.62
C PRO A 52 -2.41 -6.21 -53.09
N PRO A 53 -3.38 -6.83 -53.77
CA PRO A 53 -3.80 -6.40 -55.10
C PRO A 53 -4.68 -5.13 -55.03
N SER A 54 -4.51 -4.23 -56.00
CA SER A 54 -5.43 -3.12 -56.23
C SER A 54 -6.78 -3.62 -56.74
N ARG A 55 -7.89 -3.00 -56.29
CA ARG A 55 -9.23 -3.30 -56.80
C ARG A 55 -9.97 -2.01 -57.15
N ASN A 56 -10.11 -1.74 -58.45
CA ASN A 56 -11.04 -0.73 -58.94
C ASN A 56 -12.48 -1.14 -58.57
N GLY A 57 -13.33 -0.14 -58.32
CA GLY A 57 -14.64 -0.35 -57.71
C GLY A 57 -15.67 -1.00 -58.62
N SER A 58 -16.50 -1.86 -58.02
CA SER A 58 -17.89 -2.09 -58.41
C SER A 58 -18.64 -2.56 -57.16
N SER A 59 -19.51 -1.69 -56.64
CA SER A 59 -20.41 -2.02 -55.53
C SER A 59 -21.56 -2.89 -56.03
N PRO A 60 -21.98 -3.88 -55.22
CA PRO A 60 -23.32 -3.78 -54.66
C PRO A 60 -23.29 -3.75 -53.12
N GLU A 61 -24.37 -3.27 -52.52
CA GLU A 61 -24.49 -3.08 -51.07
C GLU A 61 -24.41 -4.40 -50.30
N THR A 62 -23.31 -4.61 -49.59
CA THR A 62 -23.20 -5.60 -48.51
C THR A 62 -22.83 -4.87 -47.22
N GLY A 63 -23.65 -5.10 -46.18
CA GLY A 63 -23.62 -4.26 -44.98
C GLY A 63 -22.30 -4.34 -44.23
N TRP A 64 -21.75 -3.17 -43.89
CA TRP A 64 -20.64 -3.06 -42.93
C TRP A 64 -21.07 -3.66 -41.59
N CYS A 65 -20.37 -4.70 -41.15
CA CYS A 65 -20.52 -5.26 -39.81
C CYS A 65 -19.44 -4.61 -38.93
N PRO A 66 -19.81 -3.76 -37.95
CA PRO A 66 -18.84 -3.07 -37.10
C PRO A 66 -18.22 -4.00 -36.04
N VAL A 67 -18.84 -5.14 -35.76
CA VAL A 67 -18.32 -6.16 -34.84
C VAL A 67 -16.93 -6.62 -35.32
N PRO A 68 -15.85 -6.40 -34.55
CA PRO A 68 -14.51 -6.84 -34.91
C PRO A 68 -14.50 -8.35 -35.22
N PRO A 69 -13.78 -8.82 -36.27
CA PRO A 69 -13.87 -10.22 -36.71
C PRO A 69 -13.66 -11.25 -35.59
N GLU A 70 -12.76 -10.98 -34.65
CA GLU A 70 -12.45 -11.88 -33.53
C GLU A 70 -13.53 -11.95 -32.44
N GLN A 71 -14.49 -11.01 -32.42
CA GLN A 71 -15.63 -10.96 -31.47
C GLN A 71 -16.95 -11.49 -32.09
N GLN A 72 -16.92 -11.90 -33.36
CA GLN A 72 -18.08 -12.44 -34.07
C GLN A 72 -18.33 -13.89 -33.60
N PRO A 73 -19.54 -14.27 -33.13
CA PRO A 73 -19.80 -15.58 -32.51
C PRO A 73 -19.39 -16.81 -33.34
N VAL A 74 -19.41 -16.72 -34.67
CA VAL A 74 -18.95 -17.80 -35.57
C VAL A 74 -17.43 -17.98 -35.57
N ASN A 75 -16.66 -16.89 -35.49
CA ASN A 75 -15.20 -16.94 -35.46
C ASN A 75 -14.72 -17.34 -34.05
N GLU A 76 -15.42 -16.90 -33.00
CA GLU A 76 -15.21 -17.42 -31.64
C GLU A 76 -15.49 -18.93 -31.56
N TYR A 77 -16.55 -19.41 -32.22
CA TYR A 77 -16.85 -20.84 -32.30
C TYR A 77 -15.71 -21.63 -32.95
N GLU A 78 -15.21 -21.19 -34.11
CA GLU A 78 -14.08 -21.85 -34.77
C GLU A 78 -12.80 -21.80 -33.92
N ALA A 79 -12.50 -20.67 -33.28
CA ALA A 79 -11.36 -20.52 -32.38
C ALA A 79 -11.46 -21.44 -31.14
N LEU A 80 -12.64 -21.53 -30.51
CA LEU A 80 -12.86 -22.43 -29.37
C LEU A 80 -12.80 -23.89 -29.80
N ALA A 81 -13.42 -24.25 -30.93
CA ALA A 81 -13.42 -25.60 -31.48
C ALA A 81 -12.00 -26.10 -31.82
N ALA A 82 -11.09 -25.20 -32.23
CA ALA A 82 -9.68 -25.51 -32.46
C ALA A 82 -8.84 -25.57 -31.17
N SER A 83 -9.28 -24.94 -30.08
CA SER A 83 -8.50 -24.78 -28.84
C SER A 83 -8.41 -26.03 -27.97
N LEU A 84 -7.42 -26.08 -27.08
CA LEU A 84 -7.30 -27.12 -26.03
C LEU A 84 -7.86 -26.58 -24.70
N PRO A 85 -8.62 -27.37 -23.93
CA PRO A 85 -9.08 -28.75 -24.19
C PRO A 85 -10.39 -28.82 -25.00
N PHE A 86 -11.02 -27.70 -25.36
CA PHE A 86 -12.39 -27.66 -25.91
C PHE A 86 -12.61 -28.52 -27.17
N SER A 87 -11.61 -28.58 -28.06
CA SER A 87 -11.54 -29.49 -29.23
C SER A 87 -11.76 -30.96 -28.91
N TRP A 88 -11.57 -31.40 -27.66
CA TRP A 88 -11.76 -32.79 -27.26
C TRP A 88 -13.25 -33.17 -27.26
N ALA A 89 -14.14 -32.22 -26.93
CA ALA A 89 -15.58 -32.45 -26.94
C ALA A 89 -16.20 -32.40 -28.35
N ALA A 90 -15.43 -31.92 -29.35
CA ALA A 90 -15.80 -31.93 -30.77
C ALA A 90 -15.27 -33.19 -31.53
N GLY A 91 -14.55 -34.08 -30.84
CA GLY A 91 -14.04 -35.34 -31.39
C GLY A 91 -14.77 -36.58 -30.88
N ASP A 92 -14.31 -37.76 -31.32
CA ASP A 92 -14.91 -39.04 -30.92
C ASP A 92 -14.96 -39.24 -29.40
N LEU A 93 -16.07 -39.81 -28.90
CA LEU A 93 -16.27 -40.09 -27.48
C LEU A 93 -15.14 -40.95 -26.87
N ARG A 94 -14.55 -41.87 -27.64
CA ARG A 94 -13.39 -42.67 -27.21
C ARG A 94 -12.13 -41.81 -27.02
N LEU A 95 -11.92 -40.80 -27.88
CA LEU A 95 -10.80 -39.87 -27.83
C LEU A 95 -10.99 -38.82 -26.71
N TYR A 96 -12.23 -38.39 -26.47
CA TYR A 96 -12.60 -37.56 -25.32
C TYR A 96 -12.28 -38.24 -23.99
N CYS A 97 -12.82 -39.46 -23.76
CA CYS A 97 -12.63 -40.18 -22.51
C CYS A 97 -11.16 -40.55 -22.23
N SER A 98 -10.41 -40.96 -23.26
CA SER A 98 -8.99 -41.29 -23.10
C SER A 98 -8.11 -40.08 -22.77
N ARG A 99 -8.40 -38.90 -23.34
CA ARG A 99 -7.69 -37.65 -22.99
C ARG A 99 -8.00 -37.18 -21.57
N LEU A 100 -9.25 -37.32 -21.11
CA LEU A 100 -9.60 -37.05 -19.72
C LEU A 100 -8.90 -38.03 -18.76
N ALA A 101 -8.93 -39.34 -19.04
CA ALA A 101 -8.25 -40.35 -18.23
C ALA A 101 -6.73 -40.10 -18.14
N ALA A 102 -6.08 -39.78 -19.27
CA ALA A 102 -4.66 -39.43 -19.30
C ALA A 102 -4.35 -38.15 -18.49
N THR A 103 -5.23 -37.14 -18.54
CA THR A 103 -5.08 -35.90 -17.76
C THR A 103 -5.21 -36.17 -16.26
N GLY A 104 -6.22 -36.94 -15.84
CA GLY A 104 -6.40 -37.34 -14.44
C GLY A 104 -5.23 -38.17 -13.91
N ALA A 105 -4.76 -39.15 -14.68
CA ALA A 105 -3.59 -39.96 -14.33
C ALA A 105 -2.31 -39.13 -14.22
N ALA A 106 -2.08 -38.18 -15.14
CA ALA A 106 -0.92 -37.30 -15.09
C ALA A 106 -0.92 -36.42 -13.82
N VAL A 107 -2.06 -35.81 -13.45
CA VAL A 107 -2.15 -34.99 -12.23
C VAL A 107 -2.05 -35.86 -10.96
N ALA A 108 -2.66 -37.04 -10.94
CA ALA A 108 -2.51 -37.99 -9.83
C ALA A 108 -1.04 -38.39 -9.59
N ILE A 109 -0.28 -38.65 -10.66
CA ILE A 109 1.12 -39.09 -10.58
C ILE A 109 2.08 -37.93 -10.28
N PHE A 110 1.99 -36.81 -11.01
CA PHE A 110 2.98 -35.73 -10.93
C PHE A 110 2.66 -34.64 -9.90
N VAL A 111 1.45 -34.61 -9.35
CA VAL A 111 1.03 -33.64 -8.31
C VAL A 111 0.44 -34.33 -7.09
N GLY A 112 -0.48 -35.27 -7.29
CA GLY A 112 -1.16 -36.00 -6.22
C GLY A 112 -0.22 -36.82 -5.33
N LEU A 113 0.54 -37.74 -5.91
CA LEU A 113 1.49 -38.58 -5.17
C LEU A 113 2.54 -37.76 -4.40
N PRO A 114 3.25 -36.77 -4.99
CA PRO A 114 4.20 -35.93 -4.25
C PRO A 114 3.57 -35.19 -3.06
N VAL A 115 2.41 -34.56 -3.25
CA VAL A 115 1.73 -33.80 -2.17
C VAL A 115 1.26 -34.73 -1.05
N ALA A 116 0.67 -35.89 -1.39
CA ALA A 116 0.26 -36.89 -0.40
C ALA A 116 1.46 -37.51 0.36
N ALA A 117 2.62 -37.63 -0.29
CA ALA A 117 3.85 -38.12 0.33
C ALA A 117 4.50 -37.10 1.29
N PHE A 118 4.44 -35.80 0.99
CA PHE A 118 4.96 -34.75 1.88
C PHE A 118 4.09 -34.54 3.14
N GLY A 119 2.78 -34.79 3.08
CA GLY A 119 1.87 -34.60 4.21
C GLY A 119 1.80 -35.76 5.21
N GLY A 120 2.22 -36.97 4.83
CA GLY A 120 1.99 -38.19 5.62
C GLY A 120 3.18 -38.61 6.49
N ARG A 121 3.06 -38.51 7.82
CA ARG A 121 4.07 -39.02 8.78
C ARG A 121 3.88 -40.54 9.05
N GLY A 122 3.82 -41.32 7.98
CA GLY A 122 3.67 -42.78 8.00
C GLY A 122 3.47 -43.35 6.59
N SER A 123 4.13 -44.46 6.27
CA SER A 123 4.12 -45.08 4.94
C SER A 123 2.90 -45.98 4.71
N ASP A 124 1.70 -45.51 5.04
CA ASP A 124 0.46 -46.23 4.75
C ASP A 124 0.05 -46.01 3.29
N GLY A 125 0.17 -47.06 2.48
CA GLY A 125 -0.09 -47.00 1.04
C GLY A 125 -1.51 -46.57 0.68
N LEU A 126 -2.48 -46.78 1.58
CA LEU A 126 -3.87 -46.36 1.37
C LEU A 126 -4.01 -44.83 1.35
N HIS A 127 -3.30 -44.11 2.22
CA HIS A 127 -3.32 -42.64 2.27
C HIS A 127 -2.76 -42.03 0.97
N LEU A 128 -1.64 -42.56 0.48
CA LEU A 128 -1.01 -42.13 -0.77
C LEU A 128 -1.92 -42.39 -1.99
N ALA A 129 -2.55 -43.57 -2.05
CA ALA A 129 -3.47 -43.92 -3.13
C ALA A 129 -4.72 -43.03 -3.15
N LEU A 130 -5.33 -42.76 -1.99
CA LEU A 130 -6.51 -41.88 -1.89
C LEU A 130 -6.20 -40.43 -2.25
N GLY A 131 -5.12 -39.85 -1.70
CA GLY A 131 -4.71 -38.47 -2.01
C GLY A 131 -4.39 -38.26 -3.50
N ALA A 132 -3.66 -39.20 -4.10
CA ALA A 132 -3.36 -39.16 -5.53
C ALA A 132 -4.61 -39.31 -6.41
N THR A 133 -5.50 -40.24 -6.09
CA THR A 133 -6.74 -40.46 -6.85
C THR A 133 -7.66 -39.24 -6.76
N GLY A 134 -7.76 -38.61 -5.58
CA GLY A 134 -8.57 -37.41 -5.36
C GLY A 134 -8.13 -36.23 -6.24
N SER A 135 -6.83 -35.96 -6.37
CA SER A 135 -6.34 -34.85 -7.20
C SER A 135 -6.58 -35.08 -8.69
N GLY A 136 -6.47 -36.34 -9.17
CA GLY A 136 -6.79 -36.73 -10.54
C GLY A 136 -8.27 -36.51 -10.88
N ILE A 137 -9.19 -36.92 -9.99
CA ILE A 137 -10.63 -36.71 -10.15
C ILE A 137 -10.97 -35.20 -10.15
N LEU A 138 -10.36 -34.43 -9.25
CA LEU A 138 -10.58 -32.97 -9.17
C LEU A 138 -10.14 -32.26 -10.46
N ALA A 139 -8.95 -32.60 -10.99
CA ALA A 139 -8.44 -32.01 -12.22
C ALA A 139 -9.31 -32.35 -13.46
N VAL A 140 -9.78 -33.60 -13.57
CA VAL A 140 -10.73 -34.01 -14.61
C VAL A 140 -12.05 -33.26 -14.48
N THR A 141 -12.58 -33.11 -13.26
CA THR A 141 -13.82 -32.37 -12.99
C THR A 141 -13.69 -30.90 -13.42
N LEU A 142 -12.60 -30.22 -13.03
CA LEU A 142 -12.33 -28.84 -13.42
C LEU A 142 -12.14 -28.69 -14.94
N ALA A 143 -11.50 -29.65 -15.61
CA ALA A 143 -11.37 -29.65 -17.08
C ALA A 143 -12.73 -29.78 -17.78
N VAL A 144 -13.62 -30.66 -17.29
CA VAL A 144 -14.98 -30.83 -17.86
C VAL A 144 -15.87 -29.62 -17.59
N VAL A 145 -15.83 -29.04 -16.38
CA VAL A 145 -16.54 -27.79 -16.06
C VAL A 145 -16.05 -26.65 -16.96
N ARG A 146 -14.73 -26.49 -17.14
CA ARG A 146 -14.16 -25.46 -18.02
C ARG A 146 -14.62 -25.64 -19.47
N MET A 147 -14.61 -26.87 -19.99
CA MET A 147 -15.13 -27.19 -21.32
C MET A 147 -16.63 -26.86 -21.45
N TYR A 148 -17.44 -27.29 -20.49
CA TYR A 148 -18.88 -27.05 -20.47
C TYR A 148 -19.21 -25.56 -20.48
N LEU A 149 -18.54 -24.75 -19.65
CA LEU A 149 -18.80 -23.31 -19.55
C LEU A 149 -18.47 -22.56 -20.85
N GLY A 150 -17.35 -22.86 -21.52
CA GLY A 150 -17.02 -22.23 -22.80
C GLY A 150 -17.97 -22.62 -23.93
N TRP A 151 -18.34 -23.90 -24.02
CA TRP A 151 -19.34 -24.35 -25.00
C TRP A 151 -20.74 -23.78 -24.72
N ALA A 152 -21.14 -23.62 -23.47
CA ALA A 152 -22.39 -22.97 -23.09
C ALA A 152 -22.39 -21.46 -23.39
N TYR A 153 -21.26 -20.76 -23.16
CA TYR A 153 -21.09 -19.35 -23.48
C TYR A 153 -21.25 -19.08 -24.99
N ILE A 154 -20.49 -19.80 -25.83
CA ILE A 154 -20.59 -19.62 -27.29
C ILE A 154 -21.94 -20.12 -27.82
N GLY A 155 -22.47 -21.22 -27.29
CA GLY A 155 -23.82 -21.68 -27.63
C GLY A 155 -24.89 -20.62 -27.37
N ASN A 156 -24.80 -19.89 -26.25
CA ASN A 156 -25.70 -18.78 -25.96
C ASN A 156 -25.48 -17.58 -26.90
N ARG A 157 -24.23 -17.21 -27.25
CA ARG A 157 -23.98 -16.11 -28.22
C ARG A 157 -24.41 -16.45 -29.65
N LEU A 158 -24.27 -17.71 -30.08
CA LEU A 158 -24.76 -18.20 -31.38
C LEU A 158 -26.29 -18.27 -31.48
N LEU A 159 -26.99 -18.44 -30.35
CA LEU A 159 -28.45 -18.50 -30.26
C LEU A 159 -29.08 -17.15 -29.89
N SER A 160 -28.28 -16.12 -29.67
CA SER A 160 -28.75 -14.77 -29.34
C SER A 160 -29.23 -14.02 -30.59
N ALA A 161 -30.31 -13.24 -30.45
CA ALA A 161 -30.77 -12.32 -31.49
C ALA A 161 -29.98 -10.99 -31.50
N THR A 162 -29.15 -10.77 -30.48
CA THR A 162 -28.31 -9.57 -30.28
C THR A 162 -26.86 -9.97 -30.05
N VAL A 163 -25.95 -9.30 -30.75
CA VAL A 163 -24.50 -9.43 -30.51
C VAL A 163 -24.03 -8.17 -29.78
N GLU A 164 -23.50 -8.38 -28.57
CA GLU A 164 -22.75 -7.39 -27.80
C GLU A 164 -21.26 -7.51 -28.14
N TYR A 165 -20.60 -6.38 -28.31
CA TYR A 165 -19.20 -6.29 -28.74
C TYR A 165 -18.56 -4.98 -28.23
N GLU A 166 -17.22 -4.92 -28.19
CA GLU A 166 -16.45 -3.81 -27.61
C GLU A 166 -15.49 -3.19 -28.66
N GLU A 167 -15.66 -1.88 -28.92
CA GLU A 167 -14.76 -1.10 -29.78
C GLU A 167 -13.67 -0.40 -28.95
N THR A 168 -12.49 -1.02 -28.86
CA THR A 168 -11.25 -0.46 -28.25
C THR A 168 -11.37 0.02 -26.80
N GLY A 169 -10.95 -0.83 -25.85
CA GLY A 169 -11.24 -0.69 -24.42
C GLY A 169 -11.00 0.66 -23.74
N TRP A 170 -12.05 1.48 -23.73
CA TRP A 170 -12.38 2.49 -22.71
C TRP A 170 -13.91 2.55 -22.44
N TYR A 171 -14.58 1.40 -22.56
CA TYR A 171 -16.01 1.11 -22.31
C TYR A 171 -17.07 1.68 -23.27
N ASP A 172 -17.29 0.97 -24.39
CA ASP A 172 -18.47 1.10 -25.26
C ASP A 172 -19.12 -0.27 -25.51
N GLY A 173 -20.05 -0.68 -24.65
CA GLY A 173 -20.79 -1.95 -24.77
C GLY A 173 -22.03 -1.82 -25.66
N GLN A 174 -21.86 -1.83 -26.99
CA GLN A 174 -22.96 -1.61 -27.93
C GLN A 174 -23.72 -2.92 -28.27
N VAL A 175 -25.05 -2.87 -28.16
CA VAL A 175 -25.95 -4.00 -28.43
C VAL A 175 -26.60 -3.83 -29.80
N ARG A 176 -26.30 -4.73 -30.76
CA ARG A 176 -26.96 -4.72 -32.09
C ARG A 176 -27.87 -5.92 -32.27
N SER A 177 -29.14 -5.67 -32.58
CA SER A 177 -30.10 -6.69 -33.04
C SER A 177 -29.90 -7.01 -34.51
N GLU A 178 -29.66 -8.28 -34.86
CA GLU A 178 -29.72 -8.72 -36.26
C GLU A 178 -31.14 -9.13 -36.66
N ILE A 179 -31.56 -8.72 -37.86
CA ILE A 179 -32.85 -9.13 -38.42
C ILE A 179 -32.78 -10.60 -38.83
N SER A 180 -33.44 -11.45 -38.06
CA SER A 180 -33.55 -12.90 -38.31
C SER A 180 -34.05 -13.19 -39.74
N GLY A 181 -33.16 -13.71 -40.60
CA GLY A 181 -33.55 -14.07 -41.98
C GLY A 181 -32.44 -14.60 -42.91
N ARG A 182 -31.16 -14.26 -42.69
CA ARG A 182 -30.06 -14.65 -43.60
C ARG A 182 -29.19 -15.84 -43.13
N LEU A 183 -28.77 -15.92 -41.86
CA LEU A 183 -27.89 -17.00 -41.39
C LEU A 183 -28.54 -18.41 -41.47
N ALA A 184 -29.86 -18.50 -41.28
CA ALA A 184 -30.61 -19.76 -41.35
C ALA A 184 -30.62 -20.44 -42.74
N ARG A 185 -30.11 -19.78 -43.80
CA ARG A 185 -29.98 -20.39 -45.14
C ARG A 185 -28.56 -20.90 -45.42
N LEU A 186 -27.54 -20.12 -45.04
CA LEU A 186 -26.13 -20.47 -45.27
C LEU A 186 -25.67 -21.72 -44.51
N GLY A 187 -26.31 -22.06 -43.38
CA GLY A 187 -26.08 -23.33 -42.68
C GLY A 187 -26.71 -24.57 -43.37
N SER A 188 -27.70 -24.38 -44.23
CA SER A 188 -28.38 -25.49 -44.93
C SER A 188 -27.61 -25.93 -46.17
N ASP A 189 -27.08 -24.98 -46.94
CA ASP A 189 -26.50 -25.22 -48.27
C ASP A 189 -25.06 -25.77 -48.24
N ARG A 190 -24.47 -26.00 -47.05
CA ARG A 190 -23.16 -26.63 -46.86
C ARG A 190 -23.21 -27.99 -46.16
N ALA A 191 -24.39 -28.46 -45.73
CA ALA A 191 -24.56 -29.75 -45.06
C ALA A 191 -24.88 -30.92 -46.01
N VAL A 192 -24.97 -30.67 -47.32
CA VAL A 192 -25.51 -31.63 -48.31
C VAL A 192 -24.44 -32.55 -48.93
N ASP A 193 -23.17 -32.13 -49.00
CA ASP A 193 -22.07 -32.87 -49.66
C ASP A 193 -21.36 -33.91 -48.76
N ALA A 194 -21.98 -34.33 -47.65
CA ALA A 194 -21.35 -35.25 -46.68
C ALA A 194 -22.31 -36.34 -46.15
N GLY A 195 -23.00 -37.07 -47.03
CA GLY A 195 -23.74 -38.28 -46.62
C GLY A 195 -24.84 -38.73 -47.58
N GLY A 196 -24.50 -39.58 -48.54
CA GLY A 196 -25.50 -40.23 -49.39
C GLY A 196 -26.30 -41.30 -48.64
N GLY A 197 -27.58 -41.06 -48.34
CA GLY A 197 -28.45 -42.02 -47.67
C GLY A 197 -29.94 -41.70 -47.82
N ARG A 198 -30.63 -42.36 -48.75
CA ARG A 198 -32.09 -42.22 -48.92
C ARG A 198 -32.84 -42.98 -47.81
N LEU A 199 -33.63 -42.25 -47.02
CA LEU A 199 -34.91 -42.75 -46.49
C LEU A 199 -35.77 -41.52 -46.13
N GLY A 200 -36.98 -41.45 -46.71
CA GLY A 200 -37.81 -40.23 -46.66
C GLY A 200 -38.88 -40.27 -45.57
N MET A 201 -39.26 -39.09 -45.08
CA MET A 201 -40.55 -38.87 -44.42
C MET A 201 -41.20 -37.59 -44.92
N ALA A 202 -42.52 -37.64 -45.08
CA ALA A 202 -43.33 -36.47 -45.41
C ALA A 202 -43.42 -35.51 -44.22
N GLY A 203 -43.43 -34.21 -44.48
CA GLY A 203 -43.40 -33.21 -43.41
C GLY A 203 -44.74 -33.01 -42.70
N ARG A 204 -44.67 -32.69 -41.40
CA ARG A 204 -45.70 -31.92 -40.68
C ARG A 204 -45.02 -30.85 -39.85
N ARG A 205 -45.51 -29.61 -39.94
CA ARG A 205 -45.04 -28.48 -39.12
C ARG A 205 -45.61 -28.61 -37.71
N GLY A 206 -44.77 -28.48 -36.69
CA GLY A 206 -45.18 -28.39 -35.30
C GLY A 206 -44.11 -27.68 -34.47
N ALA A 207 -44.36 -26.45 -34.05
CA ALA A 207 -43.42 -25.68 -33.24
C ALA A 207 -43.45 -26.18 -31.78
N MET A 208 -42.30 -26.64 -31.27
CA MET A 208 -42.20 -27.15 -29.90
C MET A 208 -41.94 -26.01 -28.91
N ARG A 209 -42.62 -26.01 -27.76
CA ARG A 209 -42.53 -24.92 -26.77
C ARG A 209 -41.21 -24.94 -25.98
N PRO A 210 -40.69 -23.78 -25.50
CA PRO A 210 -39.36 -23.69 -24.86
C PRO A 210 -39.13 -24.56 -23.62
N SER A 211 -40.18 -25.05 -22.96
CA SER A 211 -40.08 -25.90 -21.76
C SER A 211 -39.42 -27.25 -22.02
N SER A 212 -39.47 -27.80 -23.24
CA SER A 212 -38.78 -29.06 -23.56
C SER A 212 -37.26 -28.92 -23.62
N MET A 213 -36.75 -27.72 -23.93
CA MET A 213 -35.31 -27.49 -24.14
C MET A 213 -34.51 -27.54 -22.82
N ARG A 214 -35.09 -27.01 -21.72
CA ARG A 214 -34.51 -27.14 -20.38
C ARG A 214 -34.48 -28.60 -19.89
N ALA A 215 -35.50 -29.39 -20.23
CA ALA A 215 -35.55 -30.82 -19.91
C ALA A 215 -34.56 -31.68 -20.71
N ALA A 216 -34.20 -31.25 -21.93
CA ALA A 216 -33.18 -31.91 -22.75
C ALA A 216 -31.77 -31.71 -22.18
N LEU A 217 -31.42 -30.48 -21.77
CA LEU A 217 -30.11 -30.16 -21.17
C LEU A 217 -29.81 -30.98 -19.91
N ALA A 218 -30.83 -31.27 -19.08
CA ALA A 218 -30.68 -32.11 -17.89
C ALA A 218 -30.35 -33.58 -18.19
N ARG A 219 -30.56 -34.05 -19.43
CA ARG A 219 -30.28 -35.43 -19.88
C ARG A 219 -29.00 -35.56 -20.71
N SER A 220 -28.11 -34.57 -20.64
CA SER A 220 -26.80 -34.64 -21.29
C SER A 220 -25.90 -35.70 -20.61
N PRO A 221 -25.11 -36.48 -21.37
CA PRO A 221 -24.06 -37.30 -20.79
C PRO A 221 -23.09 -36.51 -19.90
N ALA A 222 -22.86 -35.23 -20.24
CA ALA A 222 -21.99 -34.35 -19.47
C ALA A 222 -22.57 -33.96 -18.10
N THR A 223 -23.88 -33.73 -17.97
CA THR A 223 -24.50 -33.43 -16.66
C THR A 223 -24.50 -34.67 -15.76
N SER A 224 -24.75 -35.85 -16.33
CA SER A 224 -24.65 -37.15 -15.62
C SER A 224 -23.21 -37.49 -15.19
N PHE A 225 -22.21 -37.14 -16.01
CA PHE A 225 -20.79 -37.28 -15.66
C PHE A 225 -20.38 -36.31 -14.56
N LEU A 226 -20.80 -35.03 -14.64
CA LEU A 226 -20.49 -34.03 -13.61
C LEU A 226 -21.10 -34.38 -12.26
N LEU A 227 -22.34 -34.90 -12.21
CA LEU A 227 -22.95 -35.36 -10.95
C LEU A 227 -22.19 -36.54 -10.34
N SER A 228 -21.86 -37.55 -11.15
CA SER A 228 -21.17 -38.75 -10.65
C SER A 228 -19.70 -38.48 -10.26
N ALA A 229 -19.00 -37.61 -10.99
CA ALA A 229 -17.66 -37.13 -10.61
C ALA A 229 -17.68 -36.31 -9.31
N ALA A 230 -18.67 -35.44 -9.11
CA ALA A 230 -18.81 -34.66 -7.87
C ALA A 230 -19.10 -35.57 -6.65
N VAL A 231 -19.99 -36.56 -6.79
CA VAL A 231 -20.26 -37.54 -5.72
C VAL A 231 -19.01 -38.38 -5.41
N ALA A 232 -18.27 -38.84 -6.43
CA ALA A 232 -17.02 -39.57 -6.23
C ALA A 232 -15.95 -38.73 -5.52
N ALA A 233 -15.80 -37.44 -5.90
CA ALA A 233 -14.89 -36.52 -5.24
C ALA A 233 -15.26 -36.26 -3.77
N LEU A 234 -16.54 -36.14 -3.45
CA LEU A 234 -17.03 -35.98 -2.07
C LEU A 234 -16.78 -37.24 -1.23
N VAL A 235 -16.99 -38.44 -1.77
CA VAL A 235 -16.72 -39.70 -1.07
C VAL A 235 -15.22 -39.90 -0.81
N VAL A 236 -14.37 -39.70 -1.82
CA VAL A 236 -12.90 -39.82 -1.66
C VAL A 236 -12.36 -38.74 -0.73
N GLY A 237 -12.83 -37.49 -0.85
CA GLY A 237 -12.45 -36.38 0.02
C GLY A 237 -12.89 -36.59 1.47
N GLY A 238 -14.11 -37.10 1.70
CA GLY A 238 -14.62 -37.43 3.03
C GLY A 238 -13.85 -38.58 3.70
N LEU A 239 -13.52 -39.64 2.95
CA LEU A 239 -12.67 -40.73 3.44
C LEU A 239 -11.25 -40.25 3.76
N TYR A 240 -10.65 -39.43 2.89
CA TYR A 240 -9.34 -38.83 3.13
C TYR A 240 -9.34 -37.95 4.38
N PHE A 241 -10.34 -37.06 4.53
CA PHE A 241 -10.51 -36.22 5.71
C PHE A 241 -10.68 -37.06 6.98
N TRP A 242 -11.49 -38.12 6.95
CA TRP A 242 -11.69 -39.00 8.10
C TRP A 242 -10.40 -39.75 8.50
N VAL A 243 -9.63 -40.27 7.54
CA VAL A 243 -8.33 -40.92 7.81
C VAL A 243 -7.32 -39.92 8.37
N VAL A 244 -7.25 -38.70 7.82
CA VAL A 244 -6.37 -37.63 8.32
C VAL A 244 -6.76 -37.23 9.75
N VAL A 245 -8.04 -36.98 10.02
CA VAL A 245 -8.53 -36.62 11.37
C VAL A 245 -8.31 -37.75 12.37
N ALA A 246 -8.59 -39.01 12.01
CA ALA A 246 -8.34 -40.17 12.86
C ALA A 246 -6.85 -40.45 13.12
N SER A 247 -5.94 -39.90 12.29
CA SER A 247 -4.49 -40.00 12.47
C SER A 247 -3.93 -38.98 13.47
N PHE A 248 -4.69 -37.94 13.82
CA PHE A 248 -4.30 -37.00 14.89
C PHE A 248 -4.53 -37.62 16.27
N ARG A 249 -3.52 -38.32 16.80
CA ARG A 249 -3.43 -38.53 18.25
C ARG A 249 -3.29 -37.17 18.95
N LEU A 250 -4.06 -36.96 20.00
CA LEU A 250 -3.82 -35.88 20.95
C LEU A 250 -2.40 -36.04 21.54
N PRO A 251 -1.60 -34.97 21.68
CA PRO A 251 -0.27 -35.04 22.30
C PRO A 251 -0.34 -35.44 23.77
N ASP A 252 0.70 -36.11 24.26
CA ASP A 252 0.85 -36.45 25.68
C ASP A 252 0.76 -35.21 26.59
N SER A 253 0.04 -35.36 27.70
CA SER A 253 -0.28 -34.28 28.64
C SER A 253 0.90 -33.83 29.52
N GLY A 254 2.09 -34.41 29.35
CA GLY A 254 3.25 -34.24 30.24
C GLY A 254 4.33 -33.25 29.79
N ALA A 255 4.16 -32.56 28.64
CA ALA A 255 5.20 -31.68 28.09
C ALA A 255 4.59 -30.42 27.43
N VAL A 256 3.93 -29.57 28.23
CA VAL A 256 3.19 -28.40 27.76
C VAL A 256 3.98 -27.13 28.03
N GLY A 257 4.88 -26.76 27.12
CA GLY A 257 5.76 -25.58 27.22
C GLY A 257 7.06 -25.73 26.42
N CYS A 258 7.79 -24.63 26.24
CA CYS A 258 9.09 -24.52 25.56
C CYS A 258 9.20 -25.25 24.21
N ARG A 259 8.12 -25.27 23.40
CA ARG A 259 8.11 -25.98 22.12
C ARG A 259 8.61 -25.07 20.99
N PRO A 260 9.44 -25.56 20.05
CA PRO A 260 9.81 -24.80 18.85
C PRO A 260 8.57 -24.47 18.01
N ASP A 261 8.25 -23.19 17.86
CA ASP A 261 7.13 -22.69 17.05
C ASP A 261 7.56 -21.91 15.80
N GLY A 262 8.86 -21.59 15.68
CA GLY A 262 9.44 -20.88 14.55
C GLY A 262 9.68 -19.39 14.79
N GLU A 263 9.26 -18.84 15.94
CA GLU A 263 9.45 -17.41 16.28
C GLU A 263 10.73 -17.16 17.10
N GLY A 264 11.24 -18.18 17.79
CA GLY A 264 12.56 -18.16 18.45
C GLY A 264 12.54 -18.64 19.90
N SER A 265 13.71 -18.98 20.44
CA SER A 265 13.87 -19.31 21.87
C SER A 265 14.23 -18.06 22.67
N TRP A 266 13.27 -17.14 22.81
CA TRP A 266 13.48 -15.89 23.55
C TRP A 266 13.57 -16.14 25.06
N ALA A 267 14.49 -15.41 25.70
CA ALA A 267 14.84 -15.51 27.11
C ALA A 267 15.37 -14.14 27.61
N ILE A 268 15.23 -13.87 28.90
CA ILE A 268 15.53 -12.55 29.49
C ILE A 268 16.81 -12.61 30.32
N GLY A 269 17.71 -11.65 30.11
CA GLY A 269 18.91 -11.45 30.93
C GLY A 269 18.90 -10.13 31.70
N VAL A 270 19.60 -10.10 32.83
CA VAL A 270 19.80 -8.92 33.68
C VAL A 270 21.25 -8.42 33.55
N PHE A 271 21.38 -7.11 33.45
CA PHE A 271 22.65 -6.39 33.32
C PHE A 271 22.67 -5.17 34.25
N TYR A 272 23.83 -4.87 34.82
CA TYR A 272 24.05 -3.73 35.71
C TYR A 272 25.11 -2.78 35.13
N GLY A 273 24.98 -1.48 35.40
CA GLY A 273 25.95 -0.48 34.95
C GLY A 273 25.55 0.93 35.35
N LYS A 274 26.46 1.89 35.15
CA LYS A 274 26.20 3.33 35.41
C LYS A 274 25.48 4.02 34.25
N SER A 275 25.51 3.41 33.07
CA SER A 275 24.79 3.85 31.87
C SER A 275 24.49 2.65 30.97
N PRO A 276 23.58 2.77 29.99
CA PRO A 276 23.34 1.74 28.97
C PRO A 276 24.57 1.39 28.10
N LEU A 277 25.64 2.21 28.15
CA LEU A 277 26.90 1.98 27.44
C LEU A 277 27.98 1.30 28.31
N GLU A 278 27.75 1.19 29.62
CA GLU A 278 28.69 0.62 30.62
C GLU A 278 28.05 -0.56 31.36
N LEU A 279 27.32 -1.41 30.64
CA LEU A 279 26.62 -2.57 31.19
C LEU A 279 27.53 -3.80 31.34
N ARG A 280 27.24 -4.60 32.38
CA ARG A 280 27.87 -5.89 32.72
C ARG A 280 26.80 -6.91 33.05
N ALA A 281 27.05 -8.16 32.68
CA ALA A 281 26.13 -9.26 32.96
C ALA A 281 26.12 -9.63 34.45
N ILE A 282 24.97 -10.09 34.97
CA ILE A 282 24.75 -10.35 36.41
C ILE A 282 25.79 -11.31 37.03
N GLU A 283 26.27 -12.30 36.26
CA GLU A 283 27.33 -13.23 36.67
C GLU A 283 28.66 -12.56 37.05
N LEU A 284 28.90 -11.31 36.64
CA LEU A 284 30.12 -10.55 36.96
C LEU A 284 29.97 -9.64 38.20
N GLU A 285 28.75 -9.47 38.71
CA GLU A 285 28.41 -8.47 39.74
C GLU A 285 28.21 -9.09 41.13
N GLY A 286 28.48 -10.40 41.28
CA GLY A 286 28.56 -11.09 42.57
C GLY A 286 27.23 -11.23 43.32
N LYS A 287 26.08 -10.99 42.65
CA LYS A 287 24.75 -11.05 43.26
C LYS A 287 24.44 -12.45 43.80
N SER A 288 23.88 -12.52 45.00
CA SER A 288 23.62 -13.78 45.70
C SER A 288 22.54 -13.60 46.77
N ASN A 289 21.70 -14.62 46.93
CA ASN A 289 20.75 -14.75 48.04
C ASN A 289 21.21 -15.72 49.13
N GLY A 290 22.45 -16.22 49.04
CA GLY A 290 23.07 -17.15 50.00
C GLY A 290 22.51 -18.58 50.02
N ASN A 291 21.34 -18.83 49.40
CA ASN A 291 20.58 -20.07 49.55
C ASN A 291 20.26 -20.80 48.22
N SER A 292 20.54 -20.19 47.06
CA SER A 292 20.27 -20.79 45.74
C SER A 292 21.25 -21.92 45.40
N SER A 293 20.71 -23.04 44.89
CA SER A 293 21.50 -24.13 44.31
C SER A 293 22.15 -23.78 42.97
N ALA A 294 21.68 -22.72 42.30
CA ALA A 294 22.20 -22.23 41.03
C ALA A 294 23.17 -21.06 41.26
N TRP A 295 24.38 -21.37 41.75
CA TRP A 295 25.46 -20.40 41.90
C TRP A 295 26.66 -20.78 41.01
N PRO A 296 27.24 -19.84 40.23
CA PRO A 296 26.84 -18.43 40.08
C PRO A 296 25.49 -18.26 39.37
N VAL A 297 24.79 -17.19 39.70
CA VAL A 297 23.69 -16.68 38.88
C VAL A 297 24.25 -16.30 37.52
N ALA A 298 23.59 -16.71 36.43
CA ALA A 298 24.04 -16.43 35.08
C ALA A 298 22.85 -16.11 34.16
N ASN A 299 23.11 -15.34 33.11
CA ASN A 299 22.12 -15.06 32.08
C ASN A 299 21.89 -16.27 31.14
N PRO A 300 20.64 -16.50 30.66
CA PRO A 300 19.42 -15.76 30.98
C PRO A 300 18.83 -16.13 32.34
N VAL A 301 18.28 -15.15 33.05
CA VAL A 301 17.65 -15.32 34.37
C VAL A 301 16.19 -15.79 34.31
N LEU A 302 15.49 -15.57 33.18
CA LEU A 302 14.17 -16.14 32.91
C LEU A 302 14.10 -16.78 31.52
N THR A 303 13.33 -17.86 31.42
CA THR A 303 13.00 -18.55 30.16
C THR A 303 11.53 -18.98 30.16
N CYS A 304 11.05 -19.56 29.06
CA CYS A 304 9.75 -20.24 28.98
C CYS A 304 9.53 -21.31 30.07
N ALA A 305 10.61 -21.90 30.61
CA ALA A 305 10.54 -22.90 31.68
C ALA A 305 10.04 -22.27 32.98
N THR A 306 10.44 -21.04 33.29
CA THR A 306 10.06 -20.31 34.51
C THR A 306 8.53 -20.16 34.65
N SER A 307 7.83 -19.82 33.57
CA SER A 307 6.36 -19.79 33.54
C SER A 307 5.75 -21.20 33.53
N THR A 308 6.34 -22.11 32.75
CA THR A 308 5.82 -23.47 32.54
C THR A 308 5.85 -24.30 33.82
N GLU A 309 6.95 -24.26 34.58
CA GLU A 309 7.13 -24.96 35.85
C GLU A 309 6.21 -24.41 36.95
N ALA A 310 5.86 -23.11 36.87
CA ALA A 310 4.85 -22.48 37.71
C ALA A 310 3.39 -22.83 37.31
N GLY A 311 3.20 -23.69 36.30
CA GLY A 311 1.88 -24.13 35.84
C GLY A 311 1.26 -23.30 34.70
N PHE A 312 2.03 -22.42 34.05
CA PHE A 312 1.59 -21.56 32.96
C PHE A 312 2.34 -21.90 31.65
N PRO A 313 1.87 -22.88 30.86
CA PRO A 313 2.51 -23.34 29.62
C PRO A 313 2.87 -22.22 28.64
N SER A 314 4.17 -21.98 28.48
CA SER A 314 4.71 -20.90 27.66
C SER A 314 5.70 -21.42 26.62
N ASN A 315 5.70 -20.88 25.40
CA ASN A 315 6.69 -21.19 24.37
C ASN A 315 7.97 -20.33 24.50
N PHE A 316 7.84 -19.05 24.83
CA PHE A 316 8.96 -18.10 24.97
C PHE A 316 8.63 -17.00 25.99
N VAL A 317 9.66 -16.26 26.44
CA VAL A 317 9.50 -14.99 27.17
C VAL A 317 10.25 -13.86 26.47
N ALA A 318 9.60 -12.71 26.27
CA ALA A 318 10.11 -11.57 25.49
C ALA A 318 9.70 -10.21 26.10
N ASP A 319 10.16 -9.11 25.52
CA ASP A 319 9.84 -7.72 25.91
C ASP A 319 9.92 -7.41 27.43
N PRO A 320 11.10 -7.55 28.05
CA PRO A 320 11.28 -7.35 29.49
C PRO A 320 11.17 -5.88 29.92
N PHE A 321 10.16 -5.59 30.76
CA PHE A 321 9.99 -4.31 31.45
C PHE A 321 10.22 -4.46 32.95
N LEU A 322 11.33 -3.87 33.42
CA LEU A 322 11.71 -3.83 34.82
C LEU A 322 11.07 -2.63 35.54
N TYR A 323 10.30 -2.90 36.59
CA TYR A 323 9.69 -1.92 37.47
C TYR A 323 10.16 -2.14 38.92
N VAL A 324 10.41 -1.07 39.67
CA VAL A 324 11.01 -1.12 41.00
C VAL A 324 10.07 -0.47 42.02
N GLU A 325 9.71 -1.19 43.08
CA GLU A 325 8.84 -0.70 44.15
C GLU A 325 9.47 -1.06 45.50
N GLY A 326 10.10 -0.07 46.15
CA GLY A 326 11.00 -0.29 47.28
C GLY A 326 12.19 -1.18 46.88
N ASP A 327 12.58 -2.10 47.77
CA ASP A 327 13.67 -3.05 47.53
C ASP A 327 13.27 -4.27 46.66
N THR A 328 12.07 -4.24 46.06
CA THR A 328 11.53 -5.35 45.25
C THR A 328 11.55 -5.00 43.77
N LEU A 329 12.14 -5.90 42.96
CA LEU A 329 12.11 -5.83 41.51
C LEU A 329 10.91 -6.62 40.99
N PHE A 330 10.13 -6.01 40.09
CA PHE A 330 9.08 -6.66 39.31
C PHE A 330 9.48 -6.62 37.84
N LEU A 331 9.36 -7.75 37.16
CA LEU A 331 9.70 -7.88 35.74
C LEU A 331 8.45 -8.34 35.00
N PHE A 332 7.89 -7.44 34.20
CA PHE A 332 6.78 -7.73 33.29
C PHE A 332 7.35 -8.13 31.93
N PHE A 333 6.70 -9.06 31.22
CA PHE A 333 7.18 -9.59 29.95
C PHE A 333 6.06 -10.21 29.12
N GLU A 334 6.21 -10.28 27.80
CA GLU A 334 5.36 -11.16 26.99
C GLU A 334 5.70 -12.63 27.32
N THR A 335 4.68 -13.43 27.57
CA THR A 335 4.77 -14.90 27.61
C THR A 335 3.77 -15.49 26.62
N LYS A 336 4.25 -16.31 25.67
CA LYS A 336 3.38 -16.86 24.63
C LYS A 336 2.75 -18.19 25.04
N THR A 337 1.46 -18.18 25.40
CA THR A 337 0.75 -19.36 25.87
C THR A 337 0.57 -20.43 24.80
N THR A 338 0.93 -21.68 25.11
CA THR A 338 1.00 -22.76 24.11
C THR A 338 -0.32 -23.10 23.42
N THR A 339 -1.45 -22.88 24.12
CA THR A 339 -2.79 -23.31 23.70
C THR A 339 -3.46 -22.29 22.78
N SER A 340 -3.33 -21.00 23.10
CA SER A 340 -3.84 -19.88 22.32
C SER A 340 -2.90 -19.48 21.17
N GLN A 341 -1.60 -19.79 21.29
CA GLN A 341 -0.52 -19.19 20.48
C GLN A 341 -0.56 -17.65 20.52
N GLN A 342 -1.02 -17.12 21.65
CA GLN A 342 -1.15 -15.70 21.96
C GLN A 342 -0.06 -15.28 22.94
N GLY A 343 0.37 -14.02 22.83
CA GLY A 343 1.26 -13.38 23.79
C GLY A 343 0.41 -12.70 24.86
N ASP A 344 0.65 -13.04 26.11
CA ASP A 344 -0.08 -12.55 27.28
C ASP A 344 0.97 -11.95 28.25
N ILE A 345 0.61 -10.97 29.10
CA ILE A 345 1.63 -10.29 29.92
C ILE A 345 1.85 -11.06 31.22
N GLY A 346 3.01 -11.70 31.36
CA GLY A 346 3.47 -12.35 32.58
C GLY A 346 4.17 -11.37 33.52
N VAL A 347 4.24 -11.72 34.81
CA VAL A 347 5.07 -10.98 35.79
C VAL A 347 5.82 -11.91 36.74
N ALA A 348 7.10 -11.61 36.95
CA ALA A 348 7.95 -12.23 37.95
C ALA A 348 8.51 -11.20 38.95
N ARG A 349 8.99 -11.69 40.10
CA ARG A 349 9.51 -10.88 41.20
C ARG A 349 10.88 -11.36 41.67
N SER A 350 11.79 -10.42 41.95
CA SER A 350 13.02 -10.65 42.71
C SER A 350 13.04 -9.79 43.98
N LYS A 351 13.65 -10.32 45.05
CA LYS A 351 13.90 -9.64 46.33
C LYS A 351 15.39 -9.65 46.71
N ASP A 352 16.24 -9.98 45.75
CA ASP A 352 17.65 -10.34 45.91
C ASP A 352 18.51 -9.77 44.78
N GLU A 353 18.20 -8.52 44.37
CA GLU A 353 18.90 -7.80 43.29
C GLU A 353 18.99 -8.60 41.98
N GLY A 354 17.89 -9.23 41.59
CA GLY A 354 17.75 -10.00 40.35
C GLY A 354 18.42 -11.38 40.38
N ALA A 355 18.92 -11.84 41.54
CA ALA A 355 19.60 -13.12 41.67
C ALA A 355 18.67 -14.33 41.51
N THR A 356 17.42 -14.26 41.99
CA THR A 356 16.38 -15.26 41.71
C THR A 356 15.02 -14.62 41.42
N TRP A 357 14.20 -15.31 40.63
CA TRP A 357 12.93 -14.80 40.12
C TRP A 357 11.78 -15.77 40.38
N GLU A 358 10.76 -15.25 41.06
CA GLU A 358 9.52 -15.92 41.43
C GLU A 358 8.44 -15.52 40.42
N PHE A 359 7.95 -16.44 39.58
CA PHE A 359 6.82 -16.16 38.69
C PHE A 359 5.53 -16.02 39.50
N LEU A 360 4.82 -14.90 39.36
CA LEU A 360 3.62 -14.61 40.15
C LEU A 360 2.31 -14.93 39.39
N GLY A 361 2.36 -15.01 38.06
CA GLY A 361 1.21 -15.27 37.21
C GLY A 361 1.15 -14.38 35.97
N ILE A 362 0.02 -14.44 35.27
CA ILE A 362 -0.33 -13.51 34.20
C ILE A 362 -0.90 -12.24 34.85
N ALA A 363 -0.32 -11.09 34.52
CA ALA A 363 -0.75 -9.76 34.94
C ALA A 363 -1.85 -9.20 34.02
N LEU A 364 -1.80 -9.49 32.72
CA LEU A 364 -2.83 -9.05 31.77
C LEU A 364 -3.05 -10.10 30.67
N ASP A 365 -4.30 -10.53 30.56
CA ASP A 365 -4.86 -11.43 29.54
C ASP A 365 -6.02 -10.68 28.85
N GLU A 366 -6.12 -10.78 27.53
CA GLU A 366 -7.09 -10.11 26.67
C GLU A 366 -7.42 -11.01 25.47
N ALA A 367 -8.50 -10.74 24.74
CA ALA A 367 -8.89 -11.54 23.56
C ALA A 367 -7.99 -11.33 22.31
N TRP A 368 -6.78 -10.81 22.48
CA TRP A 368 -5.76 -10.61 21.44
C TRP A 368 -4.36 -10.55 22.07
N HIS A 369 -3.36 -10.92 21.28
CA HIS A 369 -1.94 -10.87 21.65
C HIS A 369 -1.49 -9.47 22.06
N LEU A 370 -0.86 -9.43 23.23
CA LEU A 370 -0.20 -8.31 23.88
C LEU A 370 1.32 -8.54 23.89
N SER A 371 2.10 -7.49 23.76
CA SER A 371 3.55 -7.49 23.97
C SER A 371 3.98 -6.14 24.57
N TYR A 372 5.29 -5.85 24.65
CA TYR A 372 5.85 -4.56 25.06
C TYR A 372 5.18 -3.89 26.30
N PRO A 373 5.11 -4.56 27.48
CA PRO A 373 4.36 -4.08 28.63
C PRO A 373 5.02 -2.89 29.35
N PHE A 374 4.91 -1.68 28.79
CA PHE A 374 5.46 -0.46 29.36
C PHE A 374 4.78 -0.08 30.69
N VAL A 375 5.40 -0.40 31.83
CA VAL A 375 4.90 -0.11 33.19
C VAL A 375 5.54 1.14 33.79
N PHE A 376 4.73 2.04 34.35
CA PHE A 376 5.19 3.30 34.95
C PHE A 376 4.27 3.77 36.09
N LYS A 377 4.76 4.73 36.90
CA LYS A 377 4.01 5.32 38.02
C LYS A 377 3.62 6.77 37.70
N TYR A 378 2.38 7.16 38.01
CA TYR A 378 1.87 8.51 37.78
C TYR A 378 0.83 8.88 38.85
N GLU A 379 0.94 10.06 39.45
CA GLU A 379 0.05 10.53 40.55
C GLU A 379 -0.19 9.49 41.67
N ASN A 380 0.87 8.76 42.03
CA ASN A 380 0.95 7.61 42.94
C ASN A 380 0.32 6.29 42.46
N GLU A 381 -0.54 6.30 41.44
CA GLU A 381 -1.09 5.10 40.80
C GLU A 381 -0.04 4.44 39.87
N ILE A 382 -0.20 3.14 39.60
CA ILE A 382 0.67 2.37 38.70
C ILE A 382 -0.10 2.01 37.44
N TYR A 383 0.51 2.24 36.28
CA TYR A 383 -0.07 2.05 34.96
C TYR A 383 0.76 1.11 34.08
N MET A 384 0.09 0.42 33.16
CA MET A 384 0.69 -0.41 32.11
C MET A 384 0.13 0.00 30.75
N MET A 385 1.00 0.12 29.75
CA MET A 385 0.66 0.47 28.38
C MET A 385 1.30 -0.55 27.41
N PRO A 386 0.67 -1.73 27.21
CA PRO A 386 1.20 -2.77 26.33
C PRO A 386 0.99 -2.44 24.85
N GLU A 387 1.79 -3.05 23.97
CA GLU A 387 1.42 -3.14 22.55
C GLU A 387 0.13 -3.97 22.42
N ALA A 388 -0.84 -3.42 21.69
CA ALA A 388 -2.08 -4.09 21.33
C ALA A 388 -2.39 -3.87 19.82
N ASN A 389 -1.36 -3.95 18.98
CA ASN A 389 -1.39 -3.75 17.54
C ASN A 389 -2.54 -4.48 16.82
N LYS A 390 -2.77 -5.77 17.14
CA LYS A 390 -3.89 -6.56 16.57
C LYS A 390 -5.27 -5.96 16.88
N LYS A 391 -5.41 -5.26 18.02
CA LYS A 391 -6.63 -4.56 18.46
C LYS A 391 -6.78 -3.16 17.82
N LYS A 392 -5.70 -2.60 17.25
CA LYS A 392 -5.59 -1.27 16.63
C LYS A 392 -5.83 -0.07 17.56
N GLU A 393 -5.57 -0.27 18.84
CA GLU A 393 -5.74 0.72 19.90
C GLU A 393 -4.51 0.68 20.81
N LEU A 394 -3.88 1.82 21.07
CA LEU A 394 -2.95 1.95 22.20
C LEU A 394 -3.77 2.18 23.48
N ARG A 395 -3.62 1.28 24.46
CA ARG A 395 -4.44 1.22 25.67
C ARG A 395 -3.61 1.47 26.92
N LEU A 396 -4.22 2.15 27.89
CA LEU A 396 -3.66 2.40 29.21
C LEU A 396 -4.49 1.65 30.25
N TYR A 397 -3.85 0.76 30.99
CA TYR A 397 -4.42 0.02 32.11
C TYR A 397 -3.86 0.56 33.43
N ARG A 398 -4.67 0.55 34.49
CA ARG A 398 -4.27 0.94 35.86
C ARG A 398 -4.35 -0.27 36.79
N ALA A 399 -3.37 -0.42 37.68
CA ALA A 399 -3.36 -1.51 38.65
C ALA A 399 -4.45 -1.28 39.73
N THR A 400 -5.36 -2.24 39.90
CA THR A 400 -6.33 -2.26 41.00
C THR A 400 -5.81 -3.09 42.18
N ARG A 401 -4.99 -4.11 41.92
CA ARG A 401 -4.18 -4.81 42.92
C ARG A 401 -2.85 -5.26 42.28
N PHE A 402 -1.87 -4.38 42.36
CA PHE A 402 -0.53 -4.63 41.82
C PHE A 402 0.10 -5.91 42.41
N PRO A 403 0.77 -6.78 41.62
CA PRO A 403 1.04 -6.64 40.18
C PRO A 403 0.07 -7.43 39.27
N LEU A 404 -1.01 -8.03 39.79
CA LEU A 404 -1.81 -9.04 39.07
C LEU A 404 -3.23 -8.60 38.67
N GLU A 405 -3.84 -7.62 39.33
CA GLU A 405 -5.17 -7.11 38.94
C GLU A 405 -5.05 -5.71 38.33
N TRP A 406 -5.57 -5.55 37.11
CA TRP A 406 -5.52 -4.34 36.31
C TRP A 406 -6.89 -4.05 35.70
N THR A 407 -7.15 -2.79 35.34
CA THR A 407 -8.38 -2.37 34.67
C THR A 407 -8.08 -1.39 33.54
N LEU A 408 -8.89 -1.40 32.47
CA LEU A 408 -8.72 -0.47 31.34
C LEU A 408 -9.15 0.94 31.77
N GLU A 409 -8.18 1.85 31.89
CA GLU A 409 -8.43 3.24 32.27
C GLU A 409 -8.81 4.08 31.04
N LYS A 410 -8.07 3.93 29.93
CA LYS A 410 -8.25 4.76 28.73
C LYS A 410 -7.71 4.13 27.44
N VAL A 411 -8.37 4.39 26.31
CA VAL A 411 -7.75 4.26 24.98
C VAL A 411 -7.02 5.57 24.66
N LEU A 412 -5.70 5.53 24.50
CA LEU A 412 -4.87 6.71 24.24
C LEU A 412 -4.87 7.12 22.77
N VAL A 413 -4.73 6.15 21.86
CA VAL A 413 -4.64 6.40 20.41
C VAL A 413 -5.35 5.28 19.64
N ASN A 414 -6.23 5.65 18.71
CA ASN A 414 -6.91 4.71 17.80
C ASN A 414 -6.03 4.38 16.57
N LYS A 415 -4.81 3.89 16.82
CA LYS A 415 -3.84 3.42 15.81
C LYS A 415 -3.21 2.09 16.28
N PRO A 416 -2.83 1.17 15.36
CA PRO A 416 -2.03 -0.02 15.69
C PRO A 416 -0.57 0.37 15.88
N LEU A 417 -0.28 1.04 16.99
CA LEU A 417 1.08 1.44 17.35
C LEU A 417 1.88 0.24 17.85
N ILE A 418 3.16 0.22 17.47
CA ILE A 418 4.17 -0.79 17.85
C ILE A 418 5.21 -0.17 18.80
N ASP A 419 5.73 -0.95 19.75
CA ASP A 419 6.82 -0.57 20.68
C ASP A 419 6.60 0.78 21.40
N ALA A 420 5.38 1.02 21.89
CA ALA A 420 4.95 2.31 22.41
C ALA A 420 5.62 2.67 23.75
N SER A 421 6.31 3.82 23.80
CA SER A 421 7.02 4.34 24.98
C SER A 421 6.61 5.77 25.30
N LEU A 422 6.43 6.08 26.60
CA LEU A 422 6.16 7.42 27.10
C LEU A 422 7.38 8.02 27.80
N VAL A 423 7.67 9.30 27.56
CA VAL A 423 8.69 10.06 28.32
C VAL A 423 8.21 11.48 28.60
N GLN A 424 8.50 11.98 29.80
CA GLN A 424 8.26 13.38 30.15
C GLN A 424 9.50 14.22 29.80
N PHE A 425 9.35 15.24 28.95
CA PHE A 425 10.43 16.12 28.53
C PHE A 425 9.91 17.55 28.33
N GLU A 426 10.65 18.54 28.86
CA GLU A 426 10.27 19.97 28.89
C GLU A 426 8.82 20.20 29.38
N GLY A 427 8.42 19.48 30.44
CA GLY A 427 7.08 19.58 31.05
C GLY A 427 5.94 18.96 30.24
N ASN A 428 6.23 18.36 29.08
CA ASN A 428 5.25 17.71 28.20
C ASN A 428 5.44 16.19 28.21
N TRP A 429 4.36 15.45 27.99
CA TRP A 429 4.41 14.01 27.73
C TRP A 429 4.58 13.75 26.23
N TRP A 430 5.58 12.94 25.89
CA TRP A 430 5.88 12.56 24.52
C TRP A 430 5.69 11.05 24.36
N LEU A 431 4.88 10.67 23.38
CA LEU A 431 4.67 9.29 22.96
C LEU A 431 5.56 9.01 21.75
N PHE A 432 6.42 8.00 21.88
CA PHE A 432 7.23 7.44 20.81
C PHE A 432 6.68 6.05 20.46
N ALA A 433 6.48 5.77 19.17
CA ALA A 433 6.00 4.47 18.69
C ALA A 433 6.29 4.30 17.18
N SER A 434 6.15 3.10 16.64
CA SER A 434 6.15 2.86 15.19
C SER A 434 4.72 2.74 14.63
N ASP A 435 4.42 3.44 13.52
CA ASP A 435 3.12 3.39 12.83
C ASP A 435 3.25 2.87 11.38
N PHE A 436 3.17 1.55 11.25
CA PHE A 436 3.26 0.84 9.97
C PHE A 436 2.02 0.99 9.07
N THR A 437 0.98 1.77 9.46
CA THR A 437 -0.19 2.02 8.58
C THR A 437 0.10 3.05 7.49
N ARG A 438 1.20 3.81 7.64
CA ARG A 438 1.51 4.97 6.84
C ARG A 438 2.20 4.60 5.54
N TYR A 439 1.90 5.35 4.48
CA TYR A 439 2.44 5.05 3.15
C TYR A 439 3.97 5.12 3.11
N GLY A 440 4.59 4.02 2.70
CA GLY A 440 6.04 3.92 2.47
C GLY A 440 6.90 3.53 3.68
N VAL A 441 6.29 3.27 4.85
CA VAL A 441 7.02 2.87 6.07
C VAL A 441 7.41 1.38 6.01
N GLU A 442 8.64 1.05 6.41
CA GLU A 442 9.07 -0.34 6.63
C GLU A 442 8.81 -0.75 8.09
N LYS A 443 8.32 -1.98 8.32
CA LYS A 443 8.01 -2.46 9.68
C LYS A 443 9.30 -2.49 10.51
N ASN A 444 9.22 -1.93 11.73
CA ASN A 444 10.30 -1.79 12.71
C ASN A 444 11.50 -0.93 12.22
N ALA A 445 11.30 0.00 11.27
CA ALA A 445 12.35 0.89 10.75
C ALA A 445 12.20 2.38 11.11
N GLU A 446 10.98 2.89 11.32
CA GLU A 446 10.70 4.30 11.66
C GLU A 446 10.14 4.43 13.08
N LEU A 447 10.80 5.25 13.92
CA LEU A 447 10.28 5.70 15.21
C LEU A 447 9.61 7.07 15.02
N GLU A 448 8.36 7.21 15.46
CA GLU A 448 7.54 8.39 15.23
C GLU A 448 7.21 9.18 16.49
N ILE A 449 7.00 10.47 16.27
CA ILE A 449 6.58 11.47 17.25
C ILE A 449 5.74 12.52 16.51
N TRP A 450 4.53 12.79 16.99
CA TRP A 450 3.59 13.72 16.34
C TRP A 450 3.19 14.84 17.31
N HIS A 451 3.27 16.08 16.86
CA HIS A 451 2.90 17.25 17.68
C HIS A 451 2.55 18.46 16.81
N ILE A 452 1.36 19.03 17.03
CA ILE A 452 0.91 20.33 16.48
C ILE A 452 0.94 21.33 17.65
N ARG A 453 1.61 22.48 17.47
CA ARG A 453 1.88 23.42 18.58
C ARG A 453 0.69 24.30 18.94
N GLU A 454 0.04 24.87 17.94
CA GLU A 454 -1.16 25.71 18.03
C GLU A 454 -1.86 25.74 16.66
N ILE A 455 -3.12 26.14 16.63
CA ILE A 455 -3.85 26.51 15.41
C ILE A 455 -4.14 28.02 15.49
N VAL A 456 -3.75 28.78 14.46
CA VAL A 456 -3.93 30.24 14.42
C VAL A 456 -5.03 30.62 13.43
N VAL A 457 -6.17 31.08 13.93
CA VAL A 457 -7.33 31.50 13.10
C VAL A 457 -7.21 32.98 12.81
N VAL A 458 -6.90 33.35 11.56
CA VAL A 458 -6.67 34.76 11.16
C VAL A 458 -8.00 35.43 10.78
N TRP A 459 -8.62 36.06 11.77
CA TRP A 459 -10.00 36.54 11.69
C TRP A 459 -10.09 37.95 11.09
N ASN A 460 -10.53 38.01 9.83
CA ASN A 460 -10.44 39.21 8.99
C ASN A 460 -11.69 40.13 9.01
N LYS A 461 -12.86 39.64 9.43
CA LYS A 461 -14.11 40.41 9.38
C LYS A 461 -15.22 39.84 10.27
N GLY A 462 -16.00 40.72 10.89
CA GLY A 462 -17.14 40.35 11.74
C GLY A 462 -16.71 39.99 13.17
N ASN A 463 -17.68 39.62 14.01
CA ASN A 463 -17.40 39.26 15.40
C ASN A 463 -16.65 37.91 15.46
N PRO A 464 -15.48 37.82 16.11
CA PRO A 464 -14.80 36.54 16.29
C PRO A 464 -15.63 35.61 17.20
N PRO A 465 -15.54 34.29 17.01
CA PRO A 465 -16.09 33.33 17.97
C PRO A 465 -15.32 33.37 19.30
N SER A 466 -15.84 32.71 20.34
CA SER A 466 -15.06 32.36 21.52
C SER A 466 -14.04 31.25 21.21
N SER A 467 -13.00 31.12 22.02
CA SER A 467 -12.08 29.97 22.01
C SER A 467 -12.83 28.63 22.07
N ASP A 468 -13.87 28.61 22.90
CA ASP A 468 -14.60 27.40 23.31
C ASP A 468 -15.59 26.92 22.22
N ALA A 469 -15.67 27.64 21.09
CA ALA A 469 -16.44 27.24 19.91
C ALA A 469 -15.68 26.25 19.01
N PHE A 470 -14.38 26.00 19.25
CA PHE A 470 -13.56 25.08 18.48
C PHE A 470 -13.37 23.75 19.22
N ASP A 471 -13.89 22.65 18.64
CA ASP A 471 -13.53 21.30 19.06
C ASP A 471 -12.09 21.00 18.60
N SER A 472 -11.13 21.10 19.52
CA SER A 472 -9.71 20.88 19.23
C SER A 472 -8.94 20.33 20.42
N THR A 473 -8.03 19.41 20.14
CA THR A 473 -7.09 18.84 21.13
C THR A 473 -5.82 19.67 21.32
N VAL A 474 -5.66 20.77 20.57
CA VAL A 474 -4.50 21.68 20.62
C VAL A 474 -4.95 23.13 20.81
N PRO A 475 -4.09 24.03 21.34
CA PRO A 475 -4.48 25.42 21.55
C PRO A 475 -4.91 26.13 20.26
N VAL A 476 -6.13 26.67 20.24
CA VAL A 476 -6.64 27.51 19.15
C VAL A 476 -6.53 28.98 19.53
N ARG A 477 -5.84 29.77 18.71
CA ARG A 477 -5.59 31.19 18.93
C ARG A 477 -6.21 32.02 17.80
N ILE A 478 -7.22 32.82 18.13
CA ILE A 478 -7.82 33.75 17.17
C ILE A 478 -6.95 35.00 17.09
N ARG A 479 -6.44 35.31 15.90
CA ARG A 479 -5.73 36.56 15.59
C ARG A 479 -6.67 37.46 14.81
N VAL A 480 -7.33 38.39 15.50
CA VAL A 480 -8.20 39.39 14.87
C VAL A 480 -7.36 40.43 14.13
N GLU A 481 -7.82 40.82 12.95
CA GLU A 481 -7.15 41.78 12.07
C GLU A 481 -7.99 43.04 11.86
N GLU A 482 -7.36 44.22 11.91
CA GLU A 482 -8.04 45.52 11.82
C GLU A 482 -8.66 45.79 10.43
N ILE A 483 -8.06 45.21 9.38
CA ILE A 483 -8.47 45.36 7.99
C ILE A 483 -8.68 43.98 7.36
N ASN A 484 -9.76 43.80 6.62
CA ASN A 484 -10.00 42.58 5.83
C ASN A 484 -9.02 42.53 4.65
N SER A 485 -7.97 41.69 4.72
CA SER A 485 -6.94 41.63 3.68
C SER A 485 -6.23 40.26 3.62
N LEU A 486 -6.12 39.68 2.43
CA LEU A 486 -5.46 38.39 2.21
C LEU A 486 -3.97 38.38 2.62
N ASN A 487 -3.31 39.55 2.65
CA ASN A 487 -1.95 39.72 3.19
C ASN A 487 -1.79 39.25 4.65
N ASN A 488 -2.87 39.28 5.44
CA ASN A 488 -2.82 39.14 6.89
C ASN A 488 -2.42 37.73 7.36
N ARG A 489 -2.67 36.68 6.55
CA ARG A 489 -2.32 35.30 6.92
C ARG A 489 -0.82 35.15 7.21
N PHE A 490 -0.01 35.65 6.27
CA PHE A 490 1.46 35.65 6.32
C PHE A 490 2.07 36.70 7.26
N ARG A 491 1.30 37.38 8.12
CA ARG A 491 1.85 38.40 9.03
C ARG A 491 2.82 37.74 10.01
N VAL A 492 4.03 38.29 10.09
CA VAL A 492 5.07 37.87 11.03
C VAL A 492 4.51 37.96 12.45
N ASP A 493 4.41 36.81 13.11
CA ASP A 493 3.76 36.64 14.41
C ASP A 493 4.77 36.04 15.40
N PRO A 494 5.29 36.83 16.35
CA PRO A 494 6.30 36.36 17.30
C PRO A 494 5.86 35.23 18.22
N LEU A 495 4.57 34.86 18.25
CA LEU A 495 4.06 33.73 19.03
C LEU A 495 4.26 32.40 18.30
N ILE A 496 4.31 32.40 16.96
CA ILE A 496 4.60 31.19 16.16
C ILE A 496 6.04 30.75 16.45
N LYS A 497 6.20 29.58 17.09
CA LYS A 497 7.52 29.00 17.42
C LYS A 497 7.95 27.86 16.48
N THR A 498 7.06 27.40 15.60
CA THR A 498 7.36 26.32 14.66
C THR A 498 7.99 26.89 13.39
N ARG A 499 9.09 26.27 12.95
CA ARG A 499 9.70 26.56 11.64
C ARG A 499 8.73 26.22 10.51
N ALA A 500 8.04 25.09 10.61
CA ALA A 500 6.95 24.74 9.71
C ALA A 500 5.66 25.48 10.07
N VAL A 501 4.96 25.99 9.07
CA VAL A 501 3.53 26.33 9.15
C VAL A 501 2.80 25.67 7.99
N LEU A 502 1.58 25.20 8.25
CA LEU A 502 0.61 24.82 7.23
C LEU A 502 -0.33 26.00 7.02
N GLU A 503 -0.28 26.61 5.86
CA GLU A 503 -1.32 27.53 5.41
C GLU A 503 -2.45 26.70 4.80
N LEU A 504 -3.67 26.93 5.28
CA LEU A 504 -4.90 26.25 4.86
C LEU A 504 -6.04 27.27 4.76
N ASP A 505 -6.84 27.19 3.70
CA ASP A 505 -8.05 28.03 3.53
C ASP A 505 -9.24 27.44 4.32
N ASP A 506 -10.14 28.31 4.80
CA ASP A 506 -11.27 27.94 5.66
C ASP A 506 -12.38 27.17 4.94
N ASP A 507 -12.30 27.05 3.61
CA ASP A 507 -13.18 26.22 2.78
C ASP A 507 -12.55 24.92 2.26
N ILE A 508 -11.32 24.57 2.69
CA ILE A 508 -10.58 23.36 2.27
C ILE A 508 -10.48 22.32 3.41
N MET A 509 -11.00 21.11 3.14
CA MET A 509 -10.83 19.93 4.01
C MET A 509 -9.84 18.93 3.41
N MET A 510 -8.92 18.44 4.25
CA MET A 510 -7.86 17.49 3.88
C MET A 510 -7.80 16.30 4.84
N THR A 511 -7.34 15.14 4.36
CA THR A 511 -7.08 13.99 5.25
C THR A 511 -5.81 14.20 6.07
N CYS A 512 -5.78 13.64 7.29
CA CYS A 512 -4.55 13.62 8.10
C CYS A 512 -3.39 12.94 7.35
N THR A 513 -3.67 11.86 6.61
CA THR A 513 -2.70 11.14 5.79
C THR A 513 -2.08 12.00 4.69
N ASP A 514 -2.88 12.84 4.01
CA ASP A 514 -2.38 13.76 2.98
C ASP A 514 -1.58 14.91 3.59
N LEU A 515 -1.99 15.43 4.76
CA LEU A 515 -1.21 16.44 5.49
C LEU A 515 0.13 15.89 5.99
N GLU A 516 0.15 14.69 6.59
CA GLU A 516 1.39 14.02 7.01
C GLU A 516 2.34 13.77 5.83
N LYS A 517 1.79 13.38 4.67
CA LYS A 517 2.54 13.19 3.43
C LYS A 517 3.15 14.50 2.91
N GLY A 518 2.40 15.59 2.96
CA GLY A 518 2.90 16.94 2.65
C GLY A 518 4.01 17.37 3.61
N PHE A 519 3.81 17.15 4.91
CA PHE A 519 4.79 17.50 5.94
C PHE A 519 6.09 16.68 5.84
N ARG A 520 6.02 15.39 5.49
CA ARG A 520 7.21 14.55 5.23
C ARG A 520 8.04 15.15 4.08
N VAL A 521 7.41 15.47 2.95
CA VAL A 521 8.09 16.09 1.79
C VAL A 521 8.64 17.48 2.13
N TRP A 522 7.95 18.27 2.97
CA TRP A 522 8.49 19.53 3.47
C TRP A 522 9.70 19.33 4.42
N ARG A 523 9.71 18.29 5.26
CA ARG A 523 10.87 17.98 6.12
C ARG A 523 12.13 17.59 5.33
N GLU A 524 11.95 16.97 4.16
CA GLU A 524 13.04 16.65 3.23
C GLU A 524 13.57 17.90 2.50
N HIS A 525 12.71 18.88 2.25
CA HIS A 525 12.99 20.08 1.46
C HIS A 525 12.39 21.37 2.08
N PRO A 526 12.83 21.77 3.30
CA PRO A 526 12.20 22.87 4.05
C PRO A 526 12.50 24.24 3.44
N GLU A 527 13.40 24.33 2.47
CA GLU A 527 13.63 25.52 1.64
C GLU A 527 12.53 25.80 0.61
N ARG A 528 11.60 24.84 0.40
CA ARG A 528 10.52 24.91 -0.60
C ARG A 528 9.16 25.17 0.04
N MET A 529 8.25 25.70 -0.77
CA MET A 529 6.82 25.61 -0.49
C MET A 529 6.30 24.26 -1.00
N VAL A 530 5.67 23.47 -0.15
CA VAL A 530 5.17 22.12 -0.48
C VAL A 530 3.67 22.10 -0.33
N GLY A 531 2.92 21.89 -1.42
CA GLY A 531 1.45 22.02 -1.38
C GLY A 531 0.68 21.17 -2.38
N PHE A 532 -0.64 21.27 -2.26
CA PHE A 532 -1.57 20.28 -2.84
C PHE A 532 -2.34 20.76 -4.07
N TYR A 533 -2.29 22.07 -4.39
CA TYR A 533 -2.99 22.68 -5.53
C TYR A 533 -2.01 23.29 -6.54
N PRO A 534 -1.59 22.52 -7.57
CA PRO A 534 -0.63 22.99 -8.56
C PRO A 534 -1.30 23.81 -9.65
N ARG A 535 -0.58 24.79 -10.17
CA ARG A 535 -0.99 25.64 -11.29
C ARG A 535 0.19 25.84 -12.24
N MET A 536 -0.08 26.42 -13.40
CA MET A 536 0.95 26.77 -14.37
C MET A 536 0.86 28.25 -14.75
N ILE A 537 2.02 28.85 -14.99
CA ILE A 537 2.20 30.16 -15.60
C ILE A 537 2.93 29.91 -16.91
N ASP A 538 2.29 30.23 -18.05
CA ASP A 538 2.88 30.03 -19.38
C ASP A 538 2.47 31.10 -20.40
N GLY A 539 3.13 31.09 -21.56
CA GLY A 539 2.90 32.04 -22.65
C GLY A 539 3.85 33.25 -22.65
N SER A 540 3.67 34.11 -23.66
CA SER A 540 4.27 35.45 -23.72
C SER A 540 3.23 36.39 -24.38
N PRO A 541 2.64 37.35 -23.64
CA PRO A 541 2.79 37.60 -22.20
C PRO A 541 2.37 36.40 -21.33
N LEU A 542 2.85 36.38 -20.08
CA LEU A 542 2.52 35.35 -19.10
C LEU A 542 1.01 35.31 -18.80
N GLN A 543 0.42 34.11 -18.73
CA GLN A 543 -0.98 33.90 -18.41
C GLN A 543 -1.13 32.87 -17.28
N TYR A 544 -2.11 33.09 -16.39
CA TYR A 544 -2.43 32.16 -15.31
C TYR A 544 -3.20 30.95 -15.85
N ARG A 545 -2.80 29.73 -15.47
CA ARG A 545 -3.43 28.48 -15.91
C ARG A 545 -3.90 27.63 -14.74
N ASN A 546 -5.13 27.13 -14.88
CA ASN A 546 -5.75 26.24 -13.92
C ASN A 546 -5.10 24.83 -13.87
N GLU A 547 -5.54 24.03 -12.90
CA GLU A 547 -5.01 22.69 -12.67
C GLU A 547 -5.19 21.73 -13.85
N ARG A 548 -6.32 21.81 -14.57
CA ARG A 548 -6.61 20.95 -15.73
C ARG A 548 -5.55 21.18 -16.82
N TYR A 549 -5.16 22.44 -17.03
CA TYR A 549 -4.09 22.79 -17.96
C TYR A 549 -2.72 22.28 -17.49
N ALA A 550 -2.37 22.52 -16.22
CA ALA A 550 -1.11 22.06 -15.63
C ALA A 550 -0.97 20.52 -15.70
N ARG A 551 -2.01 19.77 -15.32
CA ARG A 551 -2.11 18.31 -15.48
C ARG A 551 -1.99 17.89 -16.95
N GLY A 552 -2.66 18.59 -17.88
CA GLY A 552 -2.56 18.34 -19.32
C GLY A 552 -1.14 18.55 -19.90
N LYS A 553 -0.38 19.50 -19.35
CA LYS A 553 1.04 19.73 -19.67
C LYS A 553 2.00 18.84 -18.87
N LYS A 554 1.50 18.03 -17.93
CA LYS A 554 2.27 17.18 -17.00
C LYS A 554 3.31 17.92 -16.15
N GLY A 555 3.08 19.21 -15.88
CA GLY A 555 4.01 20.05 -15.14
C GLY A 555 3.32 21.20 -14.42
N TYR A 556 4.06 21.89 -13.56
CA TYR A 556 3.59 23.03 -12.77
C TYR A 556 4.77 23.91 -12.37
N ASN A 557 4.53 25.19 -12.11
CA ASN A 557 5.52 26.14 -11.61
C ASN A 557 4.93 27.15 -10.61
N LEU A 558 3.74 26.83 -10.08
CA LEU A 558 3.04 27.59 -9.04
C LEU A 558 2.30 26.61 -8.13
N ILE A 559 2.36 26.84 -6.81
CA ILE A 559 1.56 26.15 -5.78
C ILE A 559 0.66 27.20 -5.12
N LEU A 560 -0.64 26.92 -4.97
CA LEU A 560 -1.51 27.81 -4.19
C LEU A 560 -1.18 27.68 -2.71
N THR A 561 -1.04 28.81 -2.00
CA THR A 561 -0.75 28.81 -0.55
C THR A 561 -1.93 28.33 0.29
N GLY A 562 -3.13 28.24 -0.26
CA GLY A 562 -4.34 27.79 0.43
C GLY A 562 -4.36 26.33 0.89
N ALA A 563 -3.38 25.52 0.48
CA ALA A 563 -3.02 24.29 1.17
C ALA A 563 -1.53 24.01 0.92
N ALA A 564 -0.66 24.60 1.75
CA ALA A 564 0.78 24.51 1.60
C ALA A 564 1.55 24.58 2.92
N PHE A 565 2.52 23.67 3.08
CA PHE A 565 3.58 23.78 4.08
C PHE A 565 4.67 24.75 3.60
N MET A 566 5.11 25.63 4.50
CA MET A 566 6.21 26.57 4.25
C MET A 566 7.01 26.86 5.52
N ASP A 567 8.21 27.40 5.33
CA ASP A 567 9.08 27.89 6.40
C ASP A 567 8.59 29.27 6.87
N SER A 568 8.09 29.39 8.10
CA SER A 568 7.50 30.63 8.63
C SER A 568 8.50 31.79 8.72
N GLU A 569 9.69 31.49 9.24
CA GLU A 569 10.80 32.43 9.42
C GLU A 569 11.31 32.99 8.08
N PHE A 570 11.29 32.18 7.02
CA PHE A 570 11.60 32.61 5.66
C PHE A 570 10.40 33.30 4.98
N ALA A 571 9.28 32.60 4.82
CA ALA A 571 8.16 33.01 3.98
C ALA A 571 7.53 34.32 4.48
N PHE A 572 7.22 34.42 5.78
CA PHE A 572 6.51 35.57 6.32
C PHE A 572 7.41 36.82 6.32
N LYS A 573 8.71 36.66 6.63
CA LYS A 573 9.69 37.76 6.58
C LYS A 573 9.98 38.21 5.15
N LYS A 574 9.97 37.31 4.16
CA LYS A 574 10.03 37.68 2.72
C LYS A 574 8.78 38.43 2.31
N TYR A 575 7.59 37.92 2.66
CA TYR A 575 6.29 38.50 2.30
C TYR A 575 6.09 39.90 2.89
N TRP A 576 6.52 40.13 4.14
CA TRP A 576 6.43 41.43 4.80
C TRP A 576 7.67 42.32 4.64
N SER A 577 8.67 41.89 3.85
CA SER A 577 9.81 42.74 3.51
C SER A 577 9.40 43.98 2.71
N GLU A 578 10.21 45.04 2.79
CA GLU A 578 10.00 46.29 2.04
C GLU A 578 9.95 46.05 0.52
N LYS A 579 10.77 45.12 0.01
CA LYS A 579 10.77 44.69 -1.41
C LYS A 579 9.46 44.08 -1.89
N ALA A 580 8.59 43.66 -0.97
CA ALA A 580 7.28 43.10 -1.29
C ALA A 580 6.12 44.08 -1.07
N ARG A 581 6.38 45.32 -0.58
CA ARG A 581 5.32 46.27 -0.19
C ARG A 581 4.34 46.57 -1.33
N GLU A 582 4.85 47.00 -2.48
CA GLU A 582 4.01 47.35 -3.64
C GLU A 582 3.22 46.13 -4.18
N GLY A 583 3.77 44.92 -3.99
CA GLY A 583 3.03 43.67 -4.20
C GLY A 583 1.88 43.50 -3.21
N ARG A 584 2.12 43.68 -1.90
CA ARG A 584 1.08 43.61 -0.85
C ARG A 584 -0.02 44.65 -1.04
N ASP A 585 0.35 45.85 -1.46
CA ASP A 585 -0.59 46.94 -1.77
C ASP A 585 -1.48 46.58 -2.97
N TYR A 586 -0.90 45.95 -4.01
CA TYR A 586 -1.64 45.43 -5.15
C TYR A 586 -2.57 44.26 -4.76
N VAL A 587 -2.10 43.33 -3.92
CA VAL A 587 -2.90 42.22 -3.35
C VAL A 587 -4.08 42.76 -2.53
N HIS A 588 -3.84 43.78 -1.70
CA HIS A 588 -4.88 44.43 -0.90
C HIS A 588 -5.94 45.07 -1.81
N LYS A 589 -5.51 45.86 -2.81
CA LYS A 589 -6.40 46.59 -3.72
C LYS A 589 -7.31 45.68 -4.57
N HIS A 590 -6.84 44.49 -4.95
CA HIS A 590 -7.60 43.59 -5.84
C HIS A 590 -8.17 42.35 -5.11
N PHE A 591 -7.89 42.20 -3.81
CA PHE A 591 -8.32 41.09 -2.95
C PHE A 591 -8.06 39.70 -3.58
N ASN A 592 -6.84 39.51 -4.11
CA ASN A 592 -6.41 38.33 -4.86
C ASN A 592 -4.87 38.30 -4.97
N CYS A 593 -4.30 37.21 -5.47
CA CYS A 593 -2.88 37.05 -5.85
C CYS A 593 -1.85 37.07 -4.71
N GLU A 594 -2.26 36.87 -3.47
CA GLU A 594 -1.37 36.70 -2.33
C GLU A 594 -0.44 35.48 -2.50
N ASP A 595 -0.99 34.37 -3.01
CA ASP A 595 -0.26 33.15 -3.38
C ASP A 595 0.80 33.38 -4.48
N LEU A 596 0.42 34.09 -5.54
CA LEU A 596 1.26 34.46 -6.67
C LEU A 596 2.44 35.31 -6.21
N LEU A 597 2.20 36.31 -5.36
CA LEU A 597 3.26 37.13 -4.77
C LEU A 597 4.24 36.27 -3.94
N MET A 598 3.72 35.35 -3.11
CA MET A 598 4.57 34.44 -2.32
C MET A 598 5.43 33.55 -3.22
N ASN A 599 4.88 32.98 -4.29
CA ASN A 599 5.62 32.11 -5.22
C ASN A 599 6.73 32.91 -5.96
N PHE A 600 6.48 34.14 -6.38
CA PHE A 600 7.53 35.00 -6.95
C PHE A 600 8.63 35.33 -5.93
N LEU A 601 8.28 35.58 -4.66
CA LEU A 601 9.26 35.85 -3.60
C LEU A 601 10.15 34.62 -3.30
N TYR A 602 9.60 33.41 -3.37
CA TYR A 602 10.36 32.16 -3.35
C TYR A 602 11.30 32.05 -4.55
N ALA A 603 10.79 32.25 -5.78
CA ALA A 603 11.59 32.20 -7.01
C ALA A 603 12.71 33.26 -7.08
N ASN A 604 12.53 34.42 -6.44
CA ASN A 604 13.53 35.49 -6.35
C ASN A 604 14.60 35.25 -5.26
N ALA A 605 14.31 34.35 -4.31
CA ALA A 605 15.18 34.09 -3.17
C ALA A 605 16.09 32.87 -3.36
N SER A 606 15.77 31.98 -4.32
CA SER A 606 16.68 30.92 -4.73
C SER A 606 17.80 31.48 -5.59
N ALA A 607 19.04 31.43 -5.07
CA ALA A 607 20.23 31.86 -5.80
C ALA A 607 20.66 30.87 -6.90
N ASP A 608 20.12 29.65 -6.87
CA ASP A 608 20.26 28.63 -7.91
C ASP A 608 18.91 28.42 -8.61
N SER A 609 18.91 27.92 -9.84
CA SER A 609 17.73 27.63 -10.68
C SER A 609 16.88 26.43 -10.18
N SER A 610 17.03 26.07 -8.91
CA SER A 610 16.40 24.92 -8.29
C SER A 610 14.88 25.09 -8.13
N ARG A 611 14.20 23.96 -7.97
CA ARG A 611 12.74 23.85 -7.90
C ARG A 611 12.24 24.39 -6.56
N THR A 612 11.78 25.64 -6.52
CA THR A 612 11.35 26.33 -5.28
C THR A 612 10.01 25.86 -4.72
N VAL A 613 9.23 25.10 -5.51
CA VAL A 613 7.89 24.64 -5.15
C VAL A 613 7.71 23.14 -5.46
N GLU A 614 7.16 22.40 -4.51
CA GLU A 614 6.95 20.95 -4.61
C GLU A 614 5.46 20.61 -4.56
N TYR A 615 5.00 19.74 -5.46
CA TYR A 615 3.61 19.30 -5.56
C TYR A 615 3.42 17.91 -4.94
N VAL A 616 2.60 17.84 -3.89
CA VAL A 616 2.14 16.57 -3.33
C VAL A 616 0.71 16.33 -3.80
N HIS A 617 0.49 15.27 -4.59
CA HIS A 617 -0.85 14.90 -5.03
C HIS A 617 -1.66 14.34 -3.83
N PRO A 618 -2.77 14.97 -3.40
CA PRO A 618 -3.61 14.44 -2.34
C PRO A 618 -4.42 13.24 -2.86
N ALA A 619 -4.67 12.25 -2.00
CA ALA A 619 -5.60 11.15 -2.28
C ALA A 619 -7.05 11.63 -2.19
N TRP A 620 -7.36 12.52 -1.24
CA TRP A 620 -8.67 13.13 -1.07
C TRP A 620 -8.53 14.55 -0.51
N ALA A 621 -9.26 15.49 -1.12
CA ALA A 621 -9.43 16.85 -0.61
C ALA A 621 -10.78 17.38 -1.08
N ILE A 622 -11.52 18.06 -0.20
CA ILE A 622 -12.76 18.76 -0.54
C ILE A 622 -12.50 20.26 -0.52
N ASP A 623 -12.66 20.88 -1.68
CA ASP A 623 -12.73 22.32 -1.90
C ASP A 623 -14.21 22.72 -1.89
N THR A 624 -14.65 23.32 -0.78
CA THR A 624 -16.05 23.75 -0.58
C THR A 624 -16.34 25.15 -1.09
N SER A 625 -15.34 25.87 -1.62
CA SER A 625 -15.48 27.23 -2.18
C SER A 625 -16.65 27.33 -3.18
N LYS A 626 -16.85 26.28 -3.98
CA LYS A 626 -17.87 26.18 -5.04
C LYS A 626 -19.30 25.93 -4.52
N LEU A 627 -19.45 25.63 -3.22
CA LEU A 627 -20.74 25.49 -2.54
C LEU A 627 -21.11 26.78 -1.78
N SER A 628 -20.12 27.62 -1.45
CA SER A 628 -20.32 28.91 -0.80
C SER A 628 -20.76 29.99 -1.79
N SER A 629 -21.70 30.84 -1.38
CA SER A 629 -22.12 32.01 -2.15
C SER A 629 -21.09 33.15 -2.14
N VAL A 630 -20.09 33.08 -1.24
CA VAL A 630 -19.16 34.15 -0.85
C VAL A 630 -17.76 34.00 -1.49
N ALA A 631 -17.44 32.85 -2.08
CA ALA A 631 -16.08 32.52 -2.53
C ALA A 631 -15.53 33.47 -3.62
N ILE A 632 -14.24 33.83 -3.47
CA ILE A 632 -13.52 34.80 -4.33
C ILE A 632 -13.37 34.29 -5.79
N SER A 633 -13.42 32.97 -5.99
CA SER A 633 -13.24 32.27 -7.27
C SER A 633 -14.54 32.07 -8.09
N ARG A 634 -15.70 32.51 -7.56
CA ARG A 634 -17.03 32.20 -8.12
C ARG A 634 -17.23 32.70 -9.55
N ASP A 635 -16.73 33.88 -9.88
CA ASP A 635 -16.52 34.33 -11.26
C ASP A 635 -15.12 33.91 -11.70
N THR A 636 -15.00 32.65 -12.13
CA THR A 636 -13.70 32.04 -12.41
C THR A 636 -12.95 32.72 -13.54
N GLN A 637 -13.65 33.31 -14.52
CA GLN A 637 -12.98 34.02 -15.62
C GLN A 637 -12.37 35.32 -15.12
N LYS A 638 -13.18 36.20 -14.52
CA LYS A 638 -12.70 37.47 -13.95
C LYS A 638 -11.61 37.26 -12.90
N HIS A 639 -11.71 36.19 -12.12
CA HIS A 639 -10.70 35.79 -11.15
C HIS A 639 -9.36 35.38 -11.81
N TYR A 640 -9.39 34.71 -12.97
CA TYR A 640 -8.19 34.37 -13.75
C TYR A 640 -7.63 35.55 -14.55
N ASP A 641 -8.47 36.49 -14.97
CA ASP A 641 -8.06 37.73 -15.62
C ASP A 641 -7.25 38.59 -14.63
N ILE A 642 -7.80 38.83 -13.43
CA ILE A 642 -7.09 39.52 -12.33
C ILE A 642 -5.77 38.81 -12.00
N ARG A 643 -5.78 37.48 -11.88
CA ARG A 643 -4.54 36.70 -11.65
C ARG A 643 -3.52 36.81 -12.77
N THR A 644 -3.96 37.04 -14.01
CA THR A 644 -3.08 37.28 -15.16
C THR A 644 -2.51 38.70 -15.14
N ASP A 645 -3.29 39.71 -14.75
CA ASP A 645 -2.78 41.08 -14.52
C ASP A 645 -1.72 41.13 -13.41
N CYS A 646 -1.89 40.34 -12.34
CA CYS A 646 -0.89 40.15 -11.29
C CYS A 646 0.45 39.64 -11.84
N LEU A 647 0.45 38.70 -12.81
CA LEU A 647 1.66 38.21 -13.48
C LEU A 647 2.38 39.29 -14.28
N ALA A 648 1.64 40.22 -14.87
CA ALA A 648 2.22 41.36 -15.59
C ALA A 648 2.83 42.40 -14.64
N LYS A 649 2.34 42.48 -13.39
CA LYS A 649 2.71 43.52 -12.41
C LYS A 649 3.79 43.11 -11.41
N PHE A 650 3.74 41.91 -10.85
CA PHE A 650 4.73 41.51 -9.83
C PHE A 650 6.21 41.54 -10.29
N PRO A 651 6.56 41.21 -11.56
CA PRO A 651 7.92 41.40 -12.07
C PRO A 651 8.36 42.88 -12.24
N GLN A 652 7.45 43.85 -12.12
CA GLN A 652 7.78 45.30 -12.16
C GLN A 652 8.19 45.81 -10.77
N TYR A 653 7.63 45.24 -9.71
CA TYR A 653 7.88 45.60 -8.31
C TYR A 653 9.09 44.89 -7.70
N MET A 654 9.61 43.87 -8.37
CA MET A 654 10.78 43.10 -7.95
C MET A 654 11.95 43.33 -8.91
N VAL A 655 13.16 43.38 -8.35
CA VAL A 655 14.42 43.77 -9.03
C VAL A 655 14.60 43.02 -10.38
N PRO A 656 15.16 43.63 -11.45
CA PRO A 656 15.10 43.12 -12.84
C PRO A 656 15.71 41.75 -13.17
N SER A 657 16.16 41.00 -12.16
CA SER A 657 16.64 39.61 -12.27
C SER A 657 15.51 38.60 -12.53
N LEU A 658 14.26 38.93 -12.20
CA LEU A 658 13.08 38.10 -12.48
C LEU A 658 12.60 38.27 -13.93
N THR A 659 13.36 37.72 -14.88
CA THR A 659 12.75 37.33 -16.16
C THR A 659 11.83 36.12 -15.94
N SER A 660 10.96 35.83 -16.91
CA SER A 660 10.03 34.69 -16.87
C SER A 660 10.71 33.31 -16.79
N GLY A 661 12.04 33.23 -16.94
CA GLY A 661 12.81 31.99 -16.86
C GLY A 661 13.01 31.44 -15.44
N ASN A 662 12.84 32.23 -14.38
CA ASN A 662 13.19 31.81 -13.02
C ASN A 662 12.14 30.86 -12.38
N LEU A 663 10.96 30.70 -12.99
CA LEU A 663 9.91 29.78 -12.53
C LEU A 663 10.12 28.38 -13.11
N ALA A 664 11.08 27.63 -12.53
CA ALA A 664 11.43 26.28 -12.93
C ALA A 664 10.21 25.32 -12.93
N CYS A 665 9.93 24.70 -14.07
CA CYS A 665 8.76 23.83 -14.23
C CYS A 665 9.03 22.44 -13.63
N GLY A 666 8.43 22.15 -12.48
CA GLY A 666 8.39 20.82 -11.89
C GLY A 666 7.52 19.87 -12.70
N LYS A 667 7.96 18.61 -12.86
CA LYS A 667 7.12 17.55 -13.42
C LYS A 667 6.08 17.13 -12.39
N MET A 668 4.83 16.93 -12.83
CA MET A 668 3.89 16.15 -12.04
C MET A 668 4.29 14.67 -12.12
N ALA A 669 4.38 14.00 -10.97
CA ALA A 669 4.38 12.54 -10.96
C ALA A 669 3.08 12.05 -11.63
N GLY A 670 3.20 11.11 -12.56
CA GLY A 670 2.03 10.52 -13.21
C GLY A 670 1.18 9.79 -12.16
N THR A 671 -0.15 9.86 -12.29
CA THR A 671 -1.09 9.26 -11.31
C THR A 671 -1.02 7.73 -11.20
N ASN A 672 -0.14 7.08 -11.96
CA ASN A 672 0.25 5.68 -11.84
C ASN A 672 1.76 5.58 -11.55
N SER A 673 2.17 5.77 -10.29
CA SER A 673 3.54 5.48 -9.84
C SER A 673 3.57 4.86 -8.44
N TRP A 674 2.88 3.73 -8.29
CA TRP A 674 3.40 2.69 -7.39
C TRP A 674 4.75 2.19 -7.94
N THR A 675 5.60 1.66 -7.06
CA THR A 675 6.99 1.20 -7.29
C THR A 675 8.05 2.27 -7.61
N ARG A 676 9.11 2.26 -6.77
CA ARG A 676 10.44 2.85 -6.99
C ARG A 676 10.54 4.38 -7.10
N MET A 677 10.60 5.03 -5.94
CA MET A 677 11.66 6.03 -5.71
C MET A 677 12.72 5.38 -4.83
N LYS A 678 13.81 4.90 -5.45
CA LYS A 678 15.01 4.51 -4.69
C LYS A 678 15.76 5.78 -4.34
N ILE A 679 16.07 5.96 -3.06
CA ILE A 679 17.16 6.85 -2.64
C ILE A 679 18.47 6.29 -3.24
N PHE A 680 19.18 7.09 -4.03
CA PHE A 680 20.65 7.15 -4.13
C PHE A 680 21.07 8.14 -5.22
N CYS A 681 22.00 9.04 -4.87
CA CYS A 681 22.60 10.10 -5.70
C CYS A 681 21.63 11.19 -6.17
#